data_AF-A0A846CU76-F1
#
_entry.id   AF-A0A846CU76-F1
#
_cell.length_a   1.000
_cell.length_b   1.000
_cell.length_c   1.000
_cell.angle_alpha   90.00
_cell.angle_beta   90.00
_cell.angle_gamma   90.00
#
_symmetry.space_group_name_H-M   'P 1'
#
loop_
_entity.id
_entity.type
_entity.pdbx_description
1 polymer ?
#
loop_
_entity_poly.entity_id
_entity_poly.type
_entity_poly.pdbx_seq_one_letter_code
_entity_poly.pdbx_strand_id
1 'polypeptide(L)'
;LFTSKDPDVWQNIIKWYDEVKNYDKTPGLENAIQELVVFVESYLRYGNNLCGQSLPIDNSTHAYAGLQLPNDPRSILDIKKFEQFPPEDEEQFPKFLQATFPLIGRINVEVKVSDKIWDLSSLQEANKLVLLDLPGLGADKSELRDRFVNVHEMENVQTILLLTYGPRPGSTTNNEIIDLLRKQRKNQNLDDFILVGVGRFDDLPGAEVGIDKLLSNTEQLTEQKIFDEIPALRKVIENSRKLTKGNDEQRIVFMSAFAALEYLIKNLDSTIKIATPTVLENLNIFQKHFPDLNEKWQQLSERLKKSEPDSILVTWLDAFTKDGGLSRLRYLLENHVATHGLEQLYKDVNVKVQTLVKEQQNLAQKVNNPSLAKLLASENPKLRILRQALRELADSYKALKTHLEKNPLELGVGIDETRSTISLRQEVEEKVNSEISRWSEWRTLFLKIKNGIVNLPQVDSEDENPFSLEIIPQEGTGKSFTKSDELYPSFQETCDQLEKFIQERVDQSIKDWLDELSNKLISLKDNQRTINVKEIRSEIENCVVKKEEIEKNIKNLLFIASPSEWESMLLQIVKRNSSITIDPDTLFPLPREDKNSHEPALIFGWSPDHKQATRSIPLYENHLTFILGLRDTIICSVSDSFIQILSKVNQTVNEKIQTVFLDNAILTLQDKLLGNRTLLKQMVGEEPTEKTTPDWLLILQELVNIPL
;
A
#
# COMPACT_ATOMS: atom_id res chain seq x y z
N LEU A 1 8.45 28.52 -25.71
CA LEU A 1 9.62 28.03 -26.48
C LEU A 1 9.82 26.53 -26.22
N PHE A 2 9.99 26.07 -24.98
CA PHE A 2 10.24 24.64 -24.65
C PHE A 2 9.04 23.67 -24.66
N THR A 3 7.83 24.10 -25.06
CA THR A 3 6.65 23.23 -25.23
C THR A 3 6.40 22.84 -26.67
N SER A 4 7.24 23.29 -27.60
CA SER A 4 7.09 23.02 -29.02
C SER A 4 7.70 21.66 -29.37
N LYS A 5 6.87 20.73 -29.86
CA LYS A 5 7.34 19.53 -30.56
C LYS A 5 7.73 19.82 -32.02
N ASP A 6 7.67 21.08 -32.44
CA ASP A 6 7.96 21.50 -33.80
C ASP A 6 9.47 21.38 -34.10
N PRO A 7 9.89 20.48 -35.01
CA PRO A 7 11.29 20.32 -35.42
C PRO A 7 11.90 21.62 -35.96
N ASP A 8 11.08 22.53 -36.51
CA ASP A 8 11.54 23.78 -37.12
C ASP A 8 12.10 24.75 -36.07
N VAL A 9 11.56 24.73 -34.84
CA VAL A 9 12.08 25.54 -33.72
C VAL A 9 13.48 25.08 -33.32
N TRP A 10 13.69 23.76 -33.29
CA TRP A 10 14.97 23.14 -32.91
C TRP A 10 16.05 23.35 -33.97
N GLN A 11 15.69 23.24 -35.26
CA GLN A 11 16.62 23.55 -36.37
C GLN A 11 17.04 25.03 -36.41
N ASN A 12 16.16 25.95 -36.00
CA ASN A 12 16.49 27.36 -35.92
C ASN A 12 17.54 27.67 -34.84
N ILE A 13 17.60 26.89 -33.75
CA ILE A 13 18.64 27.03 -32.71
C ILE A 13 20.01 26.61 -33.26
N ILE A 14 20.07 25.56 -34.08
CA ILE A 14 21.32 25.13 -34.73
C ILE A 14 21.80 26.19 -35.73
N LYS A 15 20.90 26.75 -36.55
CA LYS A 15 21.23 27.85 -37.46
C LYS A 15 21.73 29.09 -36.71
N TRP A 16 21.06 29.46 -35.62
CA TRP A 16 21.50 30.55 -34.75
C TRP A 16 22.91 30.29 -34.19
N TYR A 17 23.20 29.07 -33.74
CA TYR A 17 24.54 28.72 -33.27
C TYR A 17 25.62 28.92 -34.35
N ASP A 18 25.35 28.50 -35.59
CA ASP A 18 26.29 28.69 -36.70
C ASP A 18 26.59 30.17 -36.98
N GLU A 19 25.62 31.05 -36.76
CA GLU A 19 25.79 32.51 -36.86
C GLU A 19 26.60 33.06 -35.69
N VAL A 20 26.39 32.54 -34.47
CA VAL A 20 27.02 33.10 -33.27
C VAL A 20 28.33 32.44 -32.85
N LYS A 21 28.73 31.29 -33.42
CA LYS A 21 29.88 30.51 -32.96
C LYS A 21 31.21 31.28 -32.94
N ASN A 22 31.39 32.23 -33.86
CA ASN A 22 32.62 33.03 -34.01
C ASN A 22 32.64 34.37 -33.25
N TYR A 23 31.59 34.70 -32.48
CA TYR A 23 31.61 35.92 -31.66
C TYR A 23 32.42 35.72 -30.37
N ASP A 24 33.06 36.78 -29.89
CA ASP A 24 33.68 36.83 -28.57
C ASP A 24 32.62 36.62 -27.49
N LYS A 25 32.84 35.61 -26.64
CA LYS A 25 31.92 35.23 -25.56
C LYS A 25 32.67 35.13 -24.25
N THR A 26 31.94 35.31 -23.16
CA THR A 26 32.45 34.88 -21.86
C THR A 26 32.47 33.35 -21.80
N PRO A 27 33.43 32.71 -21.11
CA PRO A 27 33.53 31.25 -21.05
C PRO A 27 32.23 30.55 -20.60
N GLY A 28 31.50 31.13 -19.64
CA GLY A 28 30.22 30.58 -19.19
C GLY A 28 29.09 30.66 -20.23
N LEU A 29 29.06 31.71 -21.06
CA LEU A 29 28.09 31.79 -22.15
C LEU A 29 28.42 30.79 -23.27
N GLU A 30 29.70 30.60 -23.56
CA GLU A 30 30.15 29.60 -24.52
C GLU A 30 29.76 28.18 -24.10
N ASN A 31 30.00 27.81 -22.84
CA ASN A 31 29.60 26.52 -22.28
C ASN A 31 28.09 26.28 -22.39
N ALA A 32 27.28 27.26 -21.95
CA ALA A 32 25.82 27.19 -21.99
C ALA A 32 25.27 26.99 -23.41
N ILE A 33 25.85 27.69 -24.39
CA ILE A 33 25.46 27.57 -25.80
C ILE A 33 25.80 26.18 -26.34
N GLN A 34 27.00 25.67 -26.06
CA GLN A 34 27.41 24.35 -26.53
C GLN A 34 26.57 23.22 -25.92
N GLU A 35 26.27 23.30 -24.62
CA GLU A 35 25.40 22.33 -23.96
C GLU A 35 23.99 22.32 -24.56
N LEU A 36 23.45 23.50 -24.89
CA LEU A 36 22.17 23.61 -25.60
C LEU A 36 22.23 22.95 -26.98
N VAL A 37 23.28 23.17 -27.77
CA VAL A 37 23.42 22.54 -29.10
C VAL A 37 23.50 21.02 -28.98
N VAL A 38 24.31 20.50 -28.05
CA VAL A 38 24.42 19.05 -27.80
C VAL A 38 23.06 18.46 -27.42
N PHE A 39 22.29 19.14 -26.57
CA PHE A 39 20.93 18.73 -26.22
C PHE A 39 20.01 18.69 -27.45
N VAL A 40 19.99 19.77 -28.25
CA VAL A 40 19.11 19.89 -29.42
C VAL A 40 19.40 18.83 -30.47
N GLU A 41 20.67 18.59 -30.78
CA GLU A 41 21.08 17.56 -31.75
C GLU A 41 20.73 16.15 -31.25
N SER A 42 20.98 15.87 -29.96
CA SER A 42 20.59 14.61 -29.35
C SER A 42 19.07 14.42 -29.45
N TYR A 43 18.28 15.47 -29.15
CA TYR A 43 16.83 15.43 -29.20
C TYR A 43 16.30 15.23 -30.63
N LEU A 44 16.86 15.92 -31.63
CA LEU A 44 16.47 15.75 -33.03
C LEU A 44 16.73 14.34 -33.53
N ARG A 45 17.81 13.70 -33.08
CA ARG A 45 18.23 12.37 -33.55
C ARG A 45 17.55 11.23 -32.81
N TYR A 46 17.38 11.34 -31.49
CA TYR A 46 16.91 10.24 -30.63
C TYR A 46 15.63 10.56 -29.85
N GLY A 47 15.21 11.82 -29.77
CA GLY A 47 14.13 12.26 -28.88
C GLY A 47 12.79 11.59 -29.15
N ASN A 48 12.44 11.33 -30.42
CA ASN A 48 11.19 10.64 -30.77
C ASN A 48 11.11 9.22 -30.21
N ASN A 49 12.24 8.52 -30.09
CA ASN A 49 12.29 7.14 -29.61
C ASN A 49 12.56 7.06 -28.10
N LEU A 50 13.28 8.04 -27.52
CA LEU A 50 13.71 7.98 -26.12
C LEU A 50 12.89 8.85 -25.16
N CYS A 51 12.44 10.03 -25.58
CA CYS A 51 11.80 10.96 -24.64
C CYS A 51 10.43 10.43 -24.20
N GLY A 52 10.24 10.32 -22.88
CA GLY A 52 9.02 9.77 -22.28
C GLY A 52 9.00 8.24 -22.21
N GLN A 53 10.07 7.56 -22.63
CA GLN A 53 10.22 6.12 -22.51
C GLN A 53 11.18 5.73 -21.39
N SER A 54 11.09 4.49 -20.92
CA SER A 54 12.04 3.87 -20.01
C SER A 54 12.84 2.81 -20.77
N LEU A 55 14.17 2.98 -20.81
CA LEU A 55 15.06 2.04 -21.47
C LEU A 55 15.60 1.03 -20.45
N PRO A 56 15.27 -0.27 -20.56
CA PRO A 56 15.89 -1.29 -19.73
C PRO A 56 17.37 -1.46 -20.12
N ILE A 57 18.27 -1.47 -19.13
CA ILE A 57 19.70 -1.72 -19.34
C ILE A 57 20.00 -3.11 -18.77
N ASP A 58 20.23 -4.09 -19.65
CA ASP A 58 20.58 -5.45 -19.25
C ASP A 58 22.09 -5.56 -18.96
N ASN A 59 22.40 -6.15 -17.80
CA ASN A 59 23.70 -6.62 -17.35
C ASN A 59 24.78 -5.56 -17.01
N SER A 60 25.68 -5.92 -16.08
CA SER A 60 26.71 -5.02 -15.51
C SER A 60 27.67 -4.47 -16.56
N THR A 61 27.88 -5.15 -17.68
CA THR A 61 28.87 -4.76 -18.70
C THR A 61 28.43 -3.56 -19.54
N HIS A 62 27.15 -3.49 -19.94
CA HIS A 62 26.63 -2.35 -20.71
C HIS A 62 26.51 -1.09 -19.87
N ALA A 63 26.02 -1.22 -18.63
CA ALA A 63 25.99 -0.12 -17.67
C ALA A 63 27.40 0.36 -17.33
N TYR A 64 28.34 -0.56 -17.03
CA TYR A 64 29.71 -0.20 -16.68
C TYR A 64 30.46 0.46 -17.85
N ALA A 65 30.32 -0.03 -19.08
CA ALA A 65 30.98 0.56 -20.25
C ALA A 65 30.30 1.86 -20.73
N GLY A 66 28.97 1.94 -20.65
CA GLY A 66 28.18 3.07 -21.16
C GLY A 66 28.08 4.25 -20.19
N LEU A 67 28.18 4.01 -18.89
CA LEU A 67 28.11 5.05 -17.84
C LEU A 67 29.49 5.42 -17.27
N GLN A 68 30.57 4.85 -17.80
CA GLN A 68 31.92 5.30 -17.46
C GLN A 68 32.15 6.73 -17.92
N LEU A 69 32.70 7.55 -17.02
CA LEU A 69 33.32 8.80 -17.41
C LEU A 69 34.45 8.47 -18.39
N PRO A 70 34.51 9.08 -19.59
CA PRO A 70 35.59 8.81 -20.53
C PRO A 70 36.94 9.14 -19.88
N ASN A 71 37.97 8.30 -20.14
CA ASN A 71 39.30 8.35 -19.52
C ASN A 71 40.01 9.72 -19.61
N ASP A 72 39.64 10.48 -20.63
CA ASP A 72 39.82 11.92 -20.67
C ASP A 72 38.39 12.44 -20.64
N PRO A 73 37.93 13.19 -19.62
CA PRO A 73 36.62 13.80 -19.64
C PRO A 73 36.67 14.82 -20.77
N ARG A 74 36.44 14.33 -22.01
CA ARG A 74 36.16 15.14 -23.18
C ARG A 74 35.16 16.11 -22.64
N SER A 75 35.58 17.36 -22.56
CA SER A 75 34.61 18.36 -22.25
C SER A 75 33.50 18.23 -23.29
N ILE A 76 32.28 18.68 -22.98
CA ILE A 76 31.35 19.01 -24.07
C ILE A 76 32.06 19.86 -25.15
N LEU A 77 33.14 20.60 -24.76
CA LEU A 77 34.08 21.33 -25.63
C LEU A 77 34.92 20.47 -26.61
N ASP A 78 35.05 19.15 -26.46
CA ASP A 78 35.90 18.29 -27.30
C ASP A 78 35.15 17.53 -28.40
N ILE A 79 33.83 17.71 -28.52
CA ILE A 79 33.03 17.17 -29.62
C ILE A 79 33.30 18.02 -30.88
N LYS A 80 34.41 17.71 -31.57
CA LYS A 80 34.87 18.48 -32.74
C LYS A 80 34.08 18.19 -34.03
N LYS A 81 33.26 17.13 -34.09
CA LYS A 81 32.38 16.81 -35.24
C LYS A 81 31.11 16.10 -34.79
N PHE A 82 29.97 16.71 -35.09
CA PHE A 82 28.62 16.25 -34.74
C PHE A 82 28.09 15.11 -35.64
N GLU A 83 28.84 14.72 -36.68
CA GLU A 83 28.45 13.73 -37.70
C GLU A 83 28.60 12.25 -37.26
N GLN A 84 29.15 11.98 -36.07
CA GLN A 84 29.60 10.64 -35.64
C GLN A 84 28.76 10.01 -34.51
N PHE A 85 27.48 10.35 -34.41
CA PHE A 85 26.60 9.68 -33.46
C PHE A 85 26.31 8.23 -33.93
N PRO A 86 26.47 7.21 -33.07
CA PRO A 86 26.31 5.80 -33.43
C PRO A 86 24.83 5.44 -33.74
N PRO A 87 24.56 4.46 -34.62
CA PRO A 87 23.22 3.91 -34.80
C PRO A 87 22.70 3.20 -33.53
N GLU A 88 21.38 3.00 -33.46
CA GLU A 88 20.68 2.25 -32.42
C GLU A 88 20.88 0.72 -32.63
N ASP A 89 22.12 0.25 -32.47
CA ASP A 89 22.52 -1.16 -32.65
C ASP A 89 23.03 -1.78 -31.33
N GLU A 90 22.69 -3.04 -31.04
CA GLU A 90 23.06 -3.75 -29.80
C GLU A 90 24.58 -3.80 -29.55
N GLU A 91 25.42 -3.93 -30.60
CA GLU A 91 26.89 -3.93 -30.47
C GLU A 91 27.48 -2.57 -30.08
N GLN A 92 26.73 -1.47 -30.25
CA GLN A 92 27.18 -0.10 -29.94
C GLN A 92 26.43 0.51 -28.74
N PHE A 93 25.67 -0.29 -28.00
CA PHE A 93 24.82 0.18 -26.89
C PHE A 93 25.55 1.07 -25.86
N PRO A 94 26.80 0.79 -25.44
CA PRO A 94 27.56 1.72 -24.57
C PRO A 94 27.80 3.11 -25.20
N LYS A 95 28.10 3.17 -26.49
CA LYS A 95 28.29 4.44 -27.21
C LYS A 95 26.97 5.16 -27.43
N PHE A 96 25.89 4.41 -27.64
CA PHE A 96 24.53 4.92 -27.69
C PHE A 96 24.12 5.56 -26.34
N LEU A 97 24.38 4.90 -25.21
CA LEU A 97 24.15 5.47 -23.88
C LEU A 97 24.94 6.76 -23.66
N GLN A 98 26.22 6.79 -24.04
CA GLN A 98 27.05 8.00 -23.97
C GLN A 98 26.50 9.14 -24.83
N ALA A 99 26.05 8.84 -26.05
CA ALA A 99 25.47 9.81 -26.98
C ALA A 99 24.12 10.38 -26.52
N THR A 100 23.33 9.58 -25.81
CA THR A 100 21.97 9.93 -25.39
C THR A 100 21.90 10.46 -23.97
N PHE A 101 23.01 10.39 -23.21
CA PHE A 101 23.11 10.88 -21.83
C PHE A 101 22.54 12.29 -21.58
N PRO A 102 22.72 13.28 -22.48
CA PRO A 102 22.10 14.61 -22.32
C PRO A 102 20.56 14.59 -22.21
N LEU A 103 19.91 13.57 -22.78
CA LEU A 103 18.46 13.39 -22.75
C LEU A 103 17.98 12.54 -21.57
N ILE A 104 18.89 11.86 -20.87
CA ILE A 104 18.55 10.99 -19.74
C ILE A 104 18.26 11.88 -18.53
N GLY A 105 17.00 11.87 -18.07
CA GLY A 105 16.61 12.59 -16.85
C GLY A 105 16.95 11.83 -15.57
N ARG A 106 16.80 10.50 -15.57
CA ARG A 106 16.91 9.66 -14.37
C ARG A 106 17.39 8.25 -14.70
N ILE A 107 18.22 7.69 -13.82
CA ILE A 107 18.62 6.29 -13.82
C ILE A 107 17.97 5.63 -12.60
N ASN A 108 17.14 4.63 -12.82
CA ASN A 108 16.47 3.89 -11.75
C ASN A 108 17.21 2.58 -11.48
N VAL A 109 17.59 2.36 -10.22
CA VAL A 109 18.19 1.11 -9.76
C VAL A 109 17.33 0.55 -8.64
N GLU A 110 16.75 -0.63 -8.86
CA GLU A 110 16.01 -1.34 -7.82
C GLU A 110 16.94 -2.32 -7.09
N VAL A 111 17.03 -2.19 -5.77
CA VAL A 111 17.89 -3.03 -4.92
C VAL A 111 17.03 -3.70 -3.86
N LYS A 112 17.22 -5.00 -3.68
CA LYS A 112 16.67 -5.74 -2.53
C LYS A 112 17.69 -5.72 -1.41
N VAL A 113 17.28 -5.21 -0.25
CA VAL A 113 18.10 -5.13 0.96
C VAL A 113 17.58 -6.14 1.97
N SER A 114 18.48 -6.87 2.64
CA SER A 114 18.09 -7.72 3.76
C SER A 114 17.67 -6.88 4.95
N ASP A 115 16.60 -7.29 5.63
CA ASP A 115 16.15 -6.79 6.93
C ASP A 115 17.28 -6.74 8.00
N LYS A 116 18.21 -7.69 7.97
CA LYS A 116 19.41 -7.69 8.84
C LYS A 116 20.38 -6.54 8.53
N ILE A 117 20.37 -6.03 7.30
CA ILE A 117 21.15 -4.84 6.92
C ILE A 117 20.35 -3.59 7.28
N TRP A 118 19.10 -3.48 6.85
CA TRP A 118 18.21 -2.37 7.15
C TRP A 118 16.76 -2.86 7.11
N ASP A 119 16.10 -2.88 8.28
CA ASP A 119 14.69 -3.19 8.38
C ASP A 119 13.85 -1.97 7.97
N LEU A 120 13.10 -2.10 6.87
CA LEU A 120 12.23 -1.06 6.33
C LEU A 120 10.74 -1.34 6.62
N SER A 121 10.43 -2.33 7.46
CA SER A 121 9.04 -2.73 7.78
C SER A 121 8.22 -1.63 8.46
N SER A 122 8.89 -0.65 9.08
CA SER A 122 8.27 0.52 9.69
C SER A 122 7.75 1.55 8.68
N LEU A 123 8.14 1.46 7.39
CA LEU A 123 7.71 2.35 6.32
C LEU A 123 6.43 1.79 5.65
N GLN A 124 5.28 2.38 5.98
CA GLN A 124 3.95 1.90 5.56
C GLN A 124 3.77 1.73 4.03
N GLU A 125 2.91 0.79 3.65
CA GLU A 125 2.39 0.46 2.30
C GLU A 125 3.39 -0.05 1.23
N ALA A 126 4.69 0.19 1.36
CA ALA A 126 5.64 -0.21 0.33
C ALA A 126 6.90 -0.94 0.82
N ASN A 127 7.29 -0.85 2.10
CA ASN A 127 8.60 -1.30 2.61
C ASN A 127 9.77 -0.85 1.71
N LYS A 128 9.65 0.35 1.12
CA LYS A 128 10.55 0.90 0.10
C LYS A 128 11.08 2.25 0.54
N LEU A 129 12.38 2.43 0.40
CA LEU A 129 13.05 3.72 0.52
C LEU A 129 13.59 4.11 -0.86
N VAL A 130 13.28 5.33 -1.30
CA VAL A 130 13.82 5.88 -2.55
C VAL A 130 14.93 6.85 -2.21
N LEU A 131 16.15 6.52 -2.63
CA LEU A 131 17.32 7.41 -2.52
C LEU A 131 17.57 8.04 -3.89
N LEU A 132 17.69 9.37 -3.91
CA LEU A 132 18.05 10.11 -5.10
C LEU A 132 19.50 10.57 -4.97
N ASP A 133 20.36 10.05 -5.84
CA ASP A 133 21.71 10.56 -6.02
C ASP A 133 21.69 11.60 -7.13
N LEU A 134 22.15 12.81 -6.82
CA LEU A 134 22.04 13.96 -7.69
C LEU A 134 23.41 14.36 -8.23
N PRO A 135 23.50 14.81 -9.50
CA PRO A 135 24.75 15.31 -10.05
C PRO A 135 25.34 16.46 -9.20
N GLY A 136 26.65 16.42 -8.96
CA GLY A 136 27.34 17.42 -8.16
C GLY A 136 27.29 18.81 -8.79
N LEU A 137 26.64 19.76 -8.12
CA LEU A 137 26.58 21.15 -8.57
C LEU A 137 27.95 21.81 -8.38
N GLY A 138 28.57 22.28 -9.48
CA GLY A 138 29.89 22.91 -9.45
C GLY A 138 31.08 21.98 -9.70
N ALA A 139 30.84 20.76 -10.20
CA ALA A 139 31.90 19.98 -10.84
C ALA A 139 32.33 20.65 -12.15
N ASP A 140 33.63 20.66 -12.44
CA ASP A 140 34.16 21.22 -13.69
C ASP A 140 33.40 20.64 -14.89
N LYS A 141 32.69 21.50 -15.64
CA LYS A 141 31.93 21.21 -16.88
C LYS A 141 30.49 20.66 -16.73
N SER A 142 29.87 20.73 -15.55
CA SER A 142 28.45 20.38 -15.34
C SER A 142 27.63 21.66 -15.05
N GLU A 143 26.83 22.14 -16.02
CA GLU A 143 26.21 23.47 -15.91
C GLU A 143 24.66 23.47 -16.03
N LEU A 144 24.03 23.20 -17.17
CA LEU A 144 22.59 23.45 -17.35
C LEU A 144 21.69 22.22 -17.14
N ARG A 145 22.01 21.09 -17.78
CA ARG A 145 21.25 19.84 -17.67
C ARG A 145 21.25 19.36 -16.23
N ASP A 146 22.42 19.32 -15.60
CA ASP A 146 22.54 18.81 -14.24
C ASP A 146 21.85 19.72 -13.23
N ARG A 147 21.86 21.06 -13.45
CA ARG A 147 21.02 22.00 -12.69
C ARG A 147 19.53 21.73 -12.91
N PHE A 148 19.11 21.48 -14.15
CA PHE A 148 17.72 21.16 -14.46
C PHE A 148 17.28 19.86 -13.78
N VAL A 149 18.07 18.78 -13.87
CA VAL A 149 17.79 17.48 -13.24
C VAL A 149 17.72 17.62 -11.72
N ASN A 150 18.71 18.27 -11.11
CA ASN A 150 18.70 18.59 -9.68
C ASN A 150 17.39 19.26 -9.27
N VAL A 151 17.04 20.34 -9.97
CA VAL A 151 15.85 21.12 -9.68
C VAL A 151 14.55 20.31 -9.85
N HIS A 152 14.44 19.53 -10.93
CA HIS A 152 13.24 18.77 -11.25
C HIS A 152 13.03 17.58 -10.31
N GLU A 153 14.07 16.77 -10.07
CA GLU A 153 13.96 15.57 -9.21
C GLU A 153 13.78 15.95 -7.73
N MET A 154 14.27 17.12 -7.32
CA MET A 154 14.07 17.62 -5.95
C MET A 154 12.64 18.14 -5.69
N GLU A 155 11.74 18.23 -6.68
CA GLU A 155 10.40 18.80 -6.49
C GLU A 155 9.58 18.03 -5.43
N ASN A 156 9.64 16.70 -5.42
CA ASN A 156 8.79 15.85 -4.56
C ASN A 156 9.55 15.14 -3.42
N VAL A 157 10.73 15.63 -3.03
CA VAL A 157 11.56 15.05 -1.96
C VAL A 157 11.08 15.48 -0.56
N GLN A 158 10.96 14.51 0.37
CA GLN A 158 10.55 14.71 1.77
C GLN A 158 11.72 15.03 2.71
N THR A 159 12.91 14.48 2.42
CA THR A 159 14.11 14.68 3.25
C THR A 159 15.33 14.88 2.36
N ILE A 160 16.11 15.92 2.64
CA ILE A 160 17.32 16.30 1.91
C ILE A 160 18.51 16.09 2.84
N LEU A 161 19.37 15.13 2.50
CA LEU A 161 20.65 14.92 3.18
C LEU A 161 21.74 15.75 2.49
N LEU A 162 22.16 16.84 3.14
CA LEU A 162 23.28 17.64 2.66
C LEU A 162 24.59 17.05 3.16
N LEU A 163 25.42 16.58 2.22
CA LEU A 163 26.73 16.02 2.52
C LEU A 163 27.80 17.11 2.52
N THR A 164 28.47 17.26 3.66
CA THR A 164 29.67 18.10 3.81
C THR A 164 30.92 17.23 3.72
N TYR A 165 31.99 17.75 3.12
CA TYR A 165 33.23 17.01 2.92
C TYR A 165 34.22 17.29 4.05
N GLY A 166 34.39 16.34 4.97
CA GLY A 166 35.26 16.46 6.15
C GLY A 166 36.67 16.97 5.84
N PRO A 167 37.39 16.43 4.84
CA PRO A 167 38.75 16.86 4.53
C PRO A 167 38.89 18.31 4.00
N ARG A 168 37.80 18.95 3.57
CA ARG A 168 37.79 20.37 3.14
C ARG A 168 36.64 21.14 3.81
N PRO A 169 36.81 21.52 5.08
CA PRO A 169 35.80 22.33 5.76
C PRO A 169 35.65 23.71 5.09
N GLY A 170 34.42 24.06 4.71
CA GLY A 170 34.08 25.42 4.24
C GLY A 170 33.84 25.58 2.74
N SER A 171 33.47 24.53 2.01
CA SER A 171 32.97 24.69 0.63
C SER A 171 31.68 25.53 0.60
N THR A 172 31.58 26.46 -0.36
CA THR A 172 30.38 27.31 -0.57
C THR A 172 29.28 26.59 -1.34
N THR A 173 29.60 25.47 -1.99
CA THR A 173 28.71 24.70 -2.85
C THR A 173 27.37 24.38 -2.19
N ASN A 174 27.36 23.95 -0.91
CA ASN A 174 26.12 23.59 -0.21
C ASN A 174 25.16 24.78 -0.06
N ASN A 175 25.68 26.01 0.04
CA ASN A 175 24.83 27.21 0.10
C ASN A 175 24.17 27.50 -1.25
N GLU A 176 24.87 27.25 -2.36
CA GLU A 176 24.30 27.41 -3.71
C GLU A 176 23.15 26.42 -3.96
N ILE A 177 23.27 25.19 -3.47
CA ILE A 177 22.21 24.17 -3.54
C ILE A 177 20.98 24.64 -2.74
N ILE A 178 21.19 25.11 -1.51
CA ILE A 178 20.10 25.64 -0.67
C ILE A 178 19.41 26.83 -1.35
N ASP A 179 20.17 27.73 -1.97
CA ASP A 179 19.60 28.88 -2.67
C ASP A 179 18.80 28.48 -3.92
N LEU A 180 19.26 27.47 -4.66
CA LEU A 180 18.50 26.89 -5.77
C LEU A 180 17.18 26.26 -5.29
N LEU A 181 17.24 25.50 -4.19
CA LEU A 181 16.05 24.91 -3.56
C LEU A 181 15.06 25.99 -3.11
N ARG A 182 15.54 27.05 -2.43
CA ARG A 182 14.70 28.17 -1.95
C ARG A 182 14.00 28.89 -3.09
N LYS A 183 14.66 29.04 -4.24
CA LYS A 183 14.06 29.66 -5.43
C LYS A 183 12.94 28.84 -6.05
N GLN A 184 12.99 27.51 -5.93
CA GLN A 184 11.98 26.59 -6.46
C GLN A 184 10.80 26.44 -5.50
N ARG A 185 11.09 26.18 -4.22
CA ARG A 185 10.09 25.93 -3.18
C ARG A 185 9.77 27.21 -2.40
N LYS A 186 9.44 28.29 -3.11
CA LYS A 186 9.27 29.66 -2.54
C LYS A 186 8.26 29.76 -1.37
N ASN A 187 7.36 28.80 -1.23
CA ASN A 187 6.30 28.80 -0.22
C ASN A 187 6.48 27.70 0.85
N GLN A 188 7.61 26.99 0.85
CA GLN A 188 7.89 25.94 1.84
C GLN A 188 9.08 26.32 2.71
N ASN A 189 9.00 25.96 3.99
CA ASN A 189 10.15 26.07 4.87
C ASN A 189 11.11 24.90 4.61
N LEU A 190 12.13 25.14 3.79
CA LEU A 190 13.14 24.15 3.43
C LEU A 190 13.99 23.69 4.61
N ASP A 191 14.09 24.50 5.66
CA ASP A 191 14.91 24.15 6.80
C ASP A 191 14.32 22.92 7.55
N ASP A 192 13.02 22.64 7.36
CA ASP A 192 12.32 21.43 7.85
C ASP A 192 12.54 20.19 6.96
N PHE A 193 13.36 20.29 5.91
CA PHE A 193 13.72 19.18 5.03
C PHE A 193 15.17 18.71 5.21
N ILE A 194 16.02 19.49 5.87
CA ILE A 194 17.47 19.33 5.80
C ILE A 194 18.01 18.53 6.98
N LEU A 195 18.74 17.47 6.64
CA LEU A 195 19.69 16.77 7.51
C LEU A 195 21.11 17.04 7.01
N VAL A 196 22.10 17.05 7.90
CA VAL A 196 23.49 17.33 7.53
C VAL A 196 24.38 16.15 7.89
N GLY A 197 25.00 15.57 6.87
CA GLY A 197 26.00 14.53 7.03
C GLY A 197 27.41 15.09 6.85
N VAL A 198 28.33 14.75 7.75
CA VAL A 198 29.76 14.99 7.56
C VAL A 198 30.39 13.71 7.03
N GLY A 199 30.63 13.67 5.72
CA GLY A 199 31.24 12.53 5.04
C GLY A 199 32.77 12.54 5.17
N ARG A 200 33.37 11.34 5.16
CA ARG A 200 34.82 11.13 5.37
C ARG A 200 35.32 11.80 6.65
N PHE A 201 34.53 11.70 7.72
CA PHE A 201 34.90 12.25 9.02
C PHE A 201 36.19 11.61 9.57
N ASP A 202 36.44 10.35 9.22
CA ASP A 202 37.66 9.61 9.52
C ASP A 202 38.94 10.25 8.94
N ASP A 203 38.83 11.08 7.91
CA ASP A 203 39.96 11.73 7.21
C ASP A 203 40.03 13.25 7.52
N LEU A 204 39.65 13.62 8.74
CA LEU A 204 39.62 15.01 9.17
C LEU A 204 41.06 15.56 9.34
N PRO A 205 41.42 16.70 8.74
CA PRO A 205 42.79 17.19 8.74
C PRO A 205 43.28 17.54 10.14
N GLY A 206 44.43 16.99 10.52
CA GLY A 206 45.06 17.24 11.82
C GLY A 206 44.39 16.55 13.01
N ALA A 207 43.36 15.71 12.77
CA ALA A 207 42.64 15.01 13.84
C ALA A 207 43.57 14.11 14.65
N GLU A 208 44.37 13.25 14.02
CA GLU A 208 45.23 12.31 14.73
C GLU A 208 46.17 13.01 15.72
N VAL A 209 46.93 14.01 15.24
CA VAL A 209 47.87 14.76 16.08
C VAL A 209 47.16 15.50 17.22
N GLY A 210 45.99 16.07 16.95
CA GLY A 210 45.19 16.76 17.98
C GLY A 210 44.67 15.80 19.04
N ILE A 211 44.16 14.64 18.64
CA ILE A 211 43.66 13.61 19.56
C ILE A 211 44.79 13.07 20.43
N ASP A 212 45.97 12.78 19.86
CA ASP A 212 47.13 12.29 20.64
C ASP A 212 47.57 13.27 21.73
N LYS A 213 47.54 14.58 21.44
CA LYS A 213 47.80 15.63 22.45
C LYS A 213 46.73 15.68 23.54
N LEU A 214 45.46 15.57 23.15
CA LEU A 214 44.34 15.60 24.10
C LEU A 214 44.33 14.36 25.00
N LEU A 215 44.66 13.19 24.46
CA LEU A 215 44.72 11.94 25.21
C LEU A 215 45.94 11.86 26.13
N SER A 216 47.09 12.41 25.73
CA SER A 216 48.31 12.45 26.56
C SER A 216 48.26 13.45 27.71
N ASN A 217 47.45 14.52 27.59
CA ASN A 217 47.18 15.42 28.70
C ASN A 217 46.33 14.71 29.78
N THR A 218 46.46 15.02 31.07
CA THR A 218 45.64 14.46 32.17
C THR A 218 44.57 15.41 32.68
N GLU A 219 44.55 16.67 32.21
CA GLU A 219 43.56 17.66 32.60
C GLU A 219 42.12 17.29 32.21
N GLN A 220 41.15 17.95 32.83
CA GLN A 220 39.75 17.84 32.43
C GLN A 220 39.59 18.24 30.95
N LEU A 221 38.98 17.34 30.18
CA LEU A 221 38.68 17.53 28.76
C LEU A 221 37.36 18.29 28.64
N THR A 222 37.31 19.29 27.77
CA THR A 222 36.12 20.11 27.52
C THR A 222 35.96 20.26 26.02
N GLU A 223 34.75 20.44 25.52
CA GLU A 223 34.46 20.61 24.09
C GLU A 223 35.31 21.74 23.46
N GLN A 224 35.48 22.86 24.18
CA GLN A 224 36.30 23.99 23.72
C GLN A 224 37.77 23.60 23.48
N LYS A 225 38.39 22.83 24.39
CA LYS A 225 39.77 22.33 24.24
C LYS A 225 39.91 21.42 23.02
N ILE A 226 38.91 20.59 22.74
CA ILE A 226 38.91 19.74 21.54
C ILE A 226 38.89 20.60 20.28
N PHE A 227 38.07 21.63 20.24
CA PHE A 227 37.98 22.55 19.11
C PHE A 227 39.23 23.43 18.93
N ASP A 228 39.96 23.70 20.00
CA ASP A 228 41.24 24.43 19.95
C ASP A 228 42.37 23.54 19.38
N GLU A 229 42.44 22.26 19.78
CA GLU A 229 43.45 21.31 19.29
C GLU A 229 43.10 20.72 17.92
N ILE A 230 41.82 20.69 17.53
CA ILE A 230 41.35 20.20 16.23
C ILE A 230 40.52 21.30 15.51
N PRO A 231 41.17 22.34 14.94
CA PRO A 231 40.47 23.45 14.30
C PRO A 231 39.61 23.05 13.11
N ALA A 232 39.96 21.95 12.42
CA ALA A 232 39.16 21.41 11.33
C ALA A 232 37.77 20.94 11.82
N LEU A 233 37.71 20.30 12.99
CA LEU A 233 36.46 19.84 13.61
C LEU A 233 35.54 21.03 13.91
N ARG A 234 36.10 22.08 14.52
CA ARG A 234 35.39 23.34 14.79
C ARG A 234 34.76 23.89 13.51
N LYS A 235 35.54 24.05 12.44
CA LYS A 235 35.05 24.58 11.16
C LYS A 235 33.95 23.72 10.53
N VAL A 236 34.10 22.39 10.55
CA VAL A 236 33.07 21.47 10.03
C VAL A 236 31.76 21.65 10.78
N ILE A 237 31.79 21.68 12.11
CA ILE A 237 30.60 21.81 12.94
C ILE A 237 29.95 23.18 12.76
N GLU A 238 30.73 24.26 12.78
CA GLU A 238 30.21 25.62 12.55
C GLU A 238 29.53 25.77 11.19
N ASN A 239 30.10 25.15 10.15
CA ASN A 239 29.47 25.15 8.82
C ASN A 239 28.22 24.27 8.79
N SER A 240 28.25 23.10 9.43
CA SER A 240 27.10 22.19 9.49
C SER A 240 25.92 22.80 10.24
N ARG A 241 26.17 23.51 11.35
CA ARG A 241 25.15 24.25 12.12
C ARG A 241 24.41 25.29 11.29
N LYS A 242 25.12 26.02 10.42
CA LYS A 242 24.53 27.04 9.54
C LYS A 242 23.56 26.45 8.50
N LEU A 243 23.64 25.16 8.22
CA LEU A 243 22.80 24.48 7.23
C LEU A 243 21.52 23.91 7.86
N THR A 244 21.38 23.87 9.19
CA THR A 244 20.18 23.36 9.88
C THR A 244 19.29 24.50 10.39
N LYS A 245 17.98 24.22 10.51
CA LYS A 245 17.00 25.18 11.05
C LYS A 245 17.37 25.60 12.47
N GLY A 246 17.50 26.91 12.72
CA GLY A 246 17.77 27.42 14.07
C GLY A 246 19.07 26.89 14.70
N ASN A 247 20.01 26.38 13.90
CA ASN A 247 21.19 25.65 14.34
C ASN A 247 20.86 24.38 15.15
N ASP A 248 19.78 23.67 14.83
CA ASP A 248 19.44 22.39 15.46
C ASP A 248 20.55 21.35 15.20
N GLU A 249 21.31 21.08 16.25
CA GLU A 249 22.49 20.22 16.26
C GLU A 249 22.11 18.73 16.22
N GLN A 250 20.87 18.39 16.57
CA GLN A 250 20.43 17.00 16.58
C GLN A 250 20.35 16.41 15.17
N ARG A 251 20.23 17.26 14.14
CA ARG A 251 20.15 16.89 12.71
C ARG A 251 21.49 16.63 12.04
N ILE A 252 22.59 16.71 12.79
CA ILE A 252 23.95 16.48 12.30
C ILE A 252 24.38 15.03 12.61
N VAL A 253 25.08 14.42 11.65
CA VAL A 253 25.68 13.09 11.80
C VAL A 253 27.09 13.05 11.21
N PHE A 254 28.05 12.45 11.93
CA PHE A 254 29.39 12.17 11.44
C PHE A 254 29.43 10.78 10.82
N MET A 255 30.03 10.66 9.63
CA MET A 255 29.91 9.46 8.82
C MET A 255 31.24 9.01 8.23
N SER A 256 31.44 7.69 8.23
CA SER A 256 32.46 7.00 7.43
C SER A 256 31.87 5.76 6.80
N ALA A 257 31.85 5.73 5.46
CA ALA A 257 31.37 4.58 4.72
C ALA A 257 32.24 3.34 4.97
N PHE A 258 33.56 3.50 5.13
CA PHE A 258 34.46 2.38 5.41
C PHE A 258 34.28 1.83 6.82
N ALA A 259 34.15 2.69 7.83
CA ALA A 259 33.86 2.23 9.19
C ALA A 259 32.51 1.51 9.28
N ALA A 260 31.49 2.02 8.58
CA ALA A 260 30.18 1.37 8.49
C ALA A 260 30.25 -0.01 7.79
N LEU A 261 30.97 -0.12 6.67
CA LEU A 261 31.16 -1.39 5.98
C LEU A 261 31.91 -2.40 6.85
N GLU A 262 32.97 -1.97 7.53
CA GLU A 262 33.72 -2.81 8.46
C GLU A 262 32.85 -3.31 9.61
N TYR A 263 32.04 -2.43 10.20
CA TYR A 263 31.08 -2.83 11.23
C TYR A 263 30.11 -3.89 10.72
N LEU A 264 29.52 -3.70 9.53
CA LEU A 264 28.59 -4.66 8.95
C LEU A 264 29.26 -6.02 8.69
N ILE A 265 30.47 -6.03 8.13
CA ILE A 265 31.23 -7.26 7.84
C ILE A 265 31.56 -8.03 9.12
N LYS A 266 31.91 -7.33 10.20
CA LYS A 266 32.24 -7.95 11.49
C LYS A 266 31.03 -8.52 12.21
N ASN A 267 29.85 -7.89 12.07
CA ASN A 267 28.70 -8.18 12.92
C ASN A 267 27.56 -8.94 12.22
N LEU A 268 27.58 -9.07 10.88
CA LEU A 268 26.56 -9.80 10.14
C LEU A 268 27.03 -11.19 9.70
N ASP A 269 26.07 -12.06 9.42
CA ASP A 269 26.31 -13.40 8.90
C ASP A 269 27.01 -13.36 7.54
N SER A 270 28.03 -14.21 7.38
CA SER A 270 28.76 -14.46 6.13
C SER A 270 27.88 -14.81 4.92
N THR A 271 26.65 -15.30 5.13
CA THR A 271 25.70 -15.57 4.04
C THR A 271 25.15 -14.28 3.40
N ILE A 272 25.28 -13.13 4.07
CA ILE A 272 24.80 -11.84 3.58
C ILE A 272 25.91 -11.16 2.79
N LYS A 273 25.66 -10.90 1.51
CA LYS A 273 26.59 -10.16 0.66
C LYS A 273 26.50 -8.66 0.95
N ILE A 274 27.50 -8.14 1.67
CA ILE A 274 27.56 -6.72 2.09
C ILE A 274 28.22 -5.84 1.03
N ALA A 275 29.25 -6.35 0.35
CA ALA A 275 30.03 -5.59 -0.62
C ALA A 275 30.53 -6.47 -1.79
N THR A 276 30.95 -5.83 -2.88
CA THR A 276 31.61 -6.52 -3.99
C THR A 276 33.08 -6.85 -3.63
N PRO A 277 33.70 -7.86 -4.27
CA PRO A 277 35.11 -8.19 -4.03
C PRO A 277 36.05 -6.98 -4.16
N THR A 278 35.83 -6.13 -5.17
CA THR A 278 36.62 -4.90 -5.37
C THR A 278 36.50 -3.92 -4.20
N VAL A 279 35.31 -3.77 -3.62
CA VAL A 279 35.12 -2.91 -2.44
C VAL A 279 35.79 -3.51 -1.21
N LEU A 280 35.73 -4.84 -1.04
CA LEU A 280 36.41 -5.54 0.06
C LEU A 280 37.94 -5.43 -0.02
N GLU A 281 38.52 -5.51 -1.22
CA GLU A 281 39.95 -5.28 -1.44
C GLU A 281 40.36 -3.86 -1.05
N ASN A 282 39.58 -2.85 -1.48
CA ASN A 282 39.82 -1.45 -1.12
C ASN A 282 39.68 -1.22 0.40
N LEU A 283 38.72 -1.87 1.05
CA LEU A 283 38.56 -1.81 2.51
C LEU A 283 39.77 -2.41 3.23
N ASN A 284 40.29 -3.55 2.75
CA ASN A 284 41.50 -4.16 3.31
C ASN A 284 42.73 -3.24 3.18
N ILE A 285 42.84 -2.48 2.07
CA ILE A 285 43.90 -1.48 1.89
C ILE A 285 43.70 -0.33 2.88
N PHE A 286 42.48 0.18 3.02
CA PHE A 286 42.14 1.24 3.96
C PHE A 286 42.43 0.84 5.42
N GLN A 287 42.01 -0.35 5.85
CA GLN A 287 42.25 -0.89 7.20
C GLN A 287 43.73 -1.05 7.53
N LYS A 288 44.59 -1.29 6.54
CA LYS A 288 46.05 -1.34 6.76
C LYS A 288 46.67 0.04 7.00
N HIS A 289 45.99 1.12 6.60
CA HIS A 289 46.50 2.49 6.69
C HIS A 289 45.87 3.32 7.82
N PHE A 290 44.68 2.97 8.32
CA PHE A 290 43.90 3.82 9.26
C PHE A 290 43.34 3.15 10.55
N PRO A 291 43.86 2.02 11.09
CA PRO A 291 43.16 1.28 12.15
C PRO A 291 43.08 2.01 13.51
N ASP A 292 44.07 2.83 13.86
CA ASP A 292 44.20 3.39 15.22
C ASP A 292 43.31 4.62 15.48
N LEU A 293 42.88 5.32 14.43
CA LEU A 293 42.22 6.62 14.60
C LEU A 293 40.80 6.49 15.15
N ASN A 294 40.07 5.42 14.82
CA ASN A 294 38.72 5.21 15.35
C ASN A 294 38.75 4.90 16.86
N GLU A 295 39.73 4.11 17.32
CA GLU A 295 39.93 3.85 18.74
C GLU A 295 40.30 5.13 19.49
N LYS A 296 41.19 5.95 18.92
CA LYS A 296 41.53 7.28 19.45
C LYS A 296 40.29 8.17 19.59
N TRP A 297 39.40 8.20 18.59
CA TRP A 297 38.13 8.92 18.67
C TRP A 297 37.21 8.38 19.77
N GLN A 298 37.14 7.06 19.95
CA GLN A 298 36.35 6.43 21.00
C GLN A 298 36.87 6.81 22.39
N GLN A 299 38.18 6.70 22.62
CA GLN A 299 38.82 7.09 23.88
C GLN A 299 38.59 8.58 24.19
N LEU A 300 38.65 9.44 23.17
CA LEU A 300 38.34 10.86 23.32
C LEU A 300 36.88 11.08 23.72
N SER A 301 35.93 10.38 23.07
CA SER A 301 34.50 10.46 23.39
C SER A 301 34.21 10.02 24.82
N GLU A 302 34.75 8.86 25.24
CA GLU A 302 34.57 8.33 26.60
C GLU A 302 35.13 9.27 27.67
N ARG A 303 36.25 9.94 27.37
CA ARG A 303 36.85 10.92 28.27
C ARG A 303 36.03 12.20 28.34
N LEU A 304 35.54 12.70 27.21
CA LEU A 304 34.66 13.88 27.16
C LEU A 304 33.35 13.60 27.89
N LYS A 305 32.77 12.41 27.72
CA LYS A 305 31.55 11.98 28.40
C LYS A 305 31.66 12.00 29.92
N LYS A 306 32.84 11.73 30.48
CA LYS A 306 33.09 11.79 31.93
C LYS A 306 33.12 13.22 32.46
N SER A 307 33.54 14.19 31.64
CA SER A 307 33.67 15.59 32.05
C SER A 307 32.47 16.46 31.67
N GLU A 308 31.88 16.24 30.50
CA GLU A 308 30.75 16.97 29.92
C GLU A 308 29.73 15.99 29.31
N PRO A 309 28.94 15.28 30.13
CA PRO A 309 28.03 14.22 29.66
C PRO A 309 26.91 14.72 28.74
N ASP A 310 26.51 15.98 28.86
CA ASP A 310 25.43 16.59 28.08
C ASP A 310 25.92 17.21 26.75
N SER A 311 27.21 17.11 26.43
CA SER A 311 27.76 17.65 25.17
C SER A 311 27.21 16.86 23.96
N ILE A 312 26.70 17.59 22.97
CA ILE A 312 26.23 16.99 21.71
C ILE A 312 27.37 16.29 20.95
N LEU A 313 28.61 16.75 21.14
CA LEU A 313 29.78 16.18 20.49
C LEU A 313 30.02 14.73 20.95
N VAL A 314 29.75 14.42 22.21
CA VAL A 314 29.77 13.03 22.72
C VAL A 314 28.78 12.18 21.94
N THR A 315 27.57 12.69 21.71
CA THR A 315 26.54 11.96 20.97
C THR A 315 26.97 11.68 19.53
N TRP A 316 27.59 12.65 18.86
CA TRP A 316 28.09 12.47 17.49
C TRP A 316 29.27 11.50 17.41
N LEU A 317 30.23 11.61 18.33
CA LEU A 317 31.41 10.74 18.38
C LEU A 317 31.06 9.31 18.80
N ASP A 318 30.17 9.12 19.78
CA ASP A 318 29.68 7.79 20.18
C ASP A 318 28.98 7.10 19.00
N ALA A 319 28.15 7.83 18.24
CA ALA A 319 27.50 7.27 17.05
C ALA A 319 28.52 6.92 15.96
N PHE A 320 29.48 7.82 15.69
CA PHE A 320 30.52 7.59 14.68
C PHE A 320 31.39 6.39 15.02
N THR A 321 31.88 6.30 16.25
CA THR A 321 32.84 5.25 16.66
C THR A 321 32.21 3.87 16.73
N LYS A 322 30.90 3.80 17.03
CA LYS A 322 30.15 2.55 17.11
C LYS A 322 30.03 1.82 15.77
N ASP A 323 29.62 2.51 14.72
CA ASP A 323 29.30 1.88 13.43
C ASP A 323 29.53 2.80 12.21
N GLY A 324 30.44 3.76 12.33
CA GLY A 324 30.68 4.78 11.31
C GLY A 324 29.55 5.80 11.18
N GLY A 325 28.62 5.88 12.15
CA GLY A 325 27.47 6.77 12.14
C GLY A 325 26.24 6.23 11.40
N LEU A 326 26.28 4.96 10.96
CA LEU A 326 25.25 4.34 10.13
C LEU A 326 23.89 4.29 10.85
N SER A 327 23.84 3.79 12.09
CA SER A 327 22.59 3.69 12.85
C SER A 327 21.97 5.07 13.09
N ARG A 328 22.81 6.08 13.38
CA ARG A 328 22.32 7.45 13.58
C ARG A 328 21.76 8.04 12.29
N LEU A 329 22.44 7.84 11.15
CA LEU A 329 21.92 8.31 9.86
C LEU A 329 20.54 7.71 9.56
N ARG A 330 20.39 6.38 9.72
CA ARG A 330 19.11 5.70 9.48
C ARG A 330 18.01 6.21 10.40
N TYR A 331 18.31 6.31 11.69
CA TYR A 331 17.39 6.88 12.66
C TYR A 331 16.96 8.30 12.27
N LEU A 332 17.90 9.17 11.86
CA LEU A 332 17.57 10.53 11.46
C LEU A 332 16.69 10.55 10.20
N LEU A 333 16.96 9.71 9.19
CA LEU A 333 16.14 9.61 7.99
C LEU A 333 14.72 9.15 8.32
N GLU A 334 14.58 8.08 9.10
CA GLU A 334 13.28 7.53 9.50
C GLU A 334 12.50 8.50 10.39
N ASN A 335 13.13 9.03 11.44
CA ASN A 335 12.50 9.94 12.38
C ASN A 335 12.10 11.27 11.70
N HIS A 336 12.92 11.76 10.77
CA HIS A 336 12.60 12.97 10.02
C HIS A 336 11.36 12.77 9.13
N VAL A 337 11.29 11.65 8.40
CA VAL A 337 10.11 11.28 7.61
C VAL A 337 8.89 11.07 8.50
N ALA A 338 9.02 10.39 9.64
CA ALA A 338 7.92 10.18 10.58
C ALA A 338 7.39 11.49 11.18
N THR A 339 8.28 12.44 11.48
CA THR A 339 7.93 13.72 12.13
C THR A 339 7.35 14.72 11.14
N HIS A 340 7.92 14.81 9.93
CA HIS A 340 7.60 15.88 8.97
C HIS A 340 6.88 15.40 7.71
N GLY A 341 6.98 14.11 7.36
CA GLY A 341 6.54 13.58 6.06
C GLY A 341 5.04 13.76 5.78
N LEU A 342 4.18 13.50 6.77
CA LEU A 342 2.73 13.67 6.59
C LEU A 342 2.35 15.14 6.40
N GLU A 343 2.92 16.04 7.21
CA GLU A 343 2.65 17.48 7.12
C GLU A 343 3.13 18.04 5.77
N GLN A 344 4.31 17.61 5.31
CA GLN A 344 4.86 17.97 4.01
C GLN A 344 3.96 17.47 2.88
N LEU A 345 3.57 16.18 2.91
CA LEU A 345 2.69 15.59 1.90
C LEU A 345 1.34 16.32 1.85
N TYR A 346 0.75 16.63 3.01
CA TYR A 346 -0.49 17.39 3.08
C TYR A 346 -0.34 18.79 2.44
N LYS A 347 0.76 19.50 2.73
CA LYS A 347 1.04 20.81 2.12
C LYS A 347 1.19 20.71 0.60
N ASP A 348 1.92 19.71 0.11
CA ASP A 348 2.13 19.48 -1.32
C ASP A 348 0.81 19.18 -2.04
N VAL A 349 0.00 18.29 -1.48
CA VAL A 349 -1.33 17.95 -2.01
C VAL A 349 -2.22 19.18 -2.01
N ASN A 350 -2.24 19.96 -0.92
CA ASN A 350 -3.07 21.16 -0.83
C ASN A 350 -2.68 22.22 -1.87
N VAL A 351 -1.38 22.43 -2.14
CA VAL A 351 -0.91 23.34 -3.20
C VAL A 351 -1.36 22.84 -4.59
N LYS A 352 -1.29 21.53 -4.84
CA LYS A 352 -1.77 20.93 -6.09
C LYS A 352 -3.29 21.09 -6.24
N VAL A 353 -4.05 20.86 -5.18
CA VAL A 353 -5.51 21.09 -5.13
C VAL A 353 -5.84 22.56 -5.40
N GLN A 354 -5.17 23.51 -4.75
CA GLN A 354 -5.40 24.94 -4.99
C GLN A 354 -5.09 25.36 -6.42
N THR A 355 -4.02 24.81 -7.01
CA THR A 355 -3.67 25.04 -8.42
C THR A 355 -4.77 24.51 -9.34
N LEU A 356 -5.26 23.30 -9.05
CA LEU A 356 -6.34 22.68 -9.82
C LEU A 356 -7.65 23.46 -9.70
N VAL A 357 -8.01 23.92 -8.50
CA VAL A 357 -9.18 24.78 -8.25
C VAL A 357 -9.07 26.07 -9.06
N LYS A 358 -7.89 26.70 -9.09
CA LYS A 358 -7.66 27.92 -9.87
C LYS A 358 -7.83 27.66 -11.37
N GLU A 359 -7.29 26.56 -11.89
CA GLU A 359 -7.46 26.19 -13.29
C GLU A 359 -8.91 25.83 -13.63
N GLN A 360 -9.64 25.19 -12.70
CA GLN A 360 -11.07 24.93 -12.86
C GLN A 360 -11.88 26.23 -12.89
N GLN A 361 -11.55 27.22 -12.05
CA GLN A 361 -12.15 28.56 -12.08
C GLN A 361 -11.85 29.29 -13.40
N ASN A 362 -10.61 29.23 -13.88
CA ASN A 362 -10.22 29.78 -15.18
C ASN A 362 -11.02 29.13 -16.30
N LEU A 363 -11.21 27.82 -16.25
CA LEU A 363 -12.04 27.08 -17.20
C LEU A 363 -13.50 27.52 -17.11
N ALA A 364 -14.05 27.66 -15.91
CA ALA A 364 -15.43 28.11 -15.67
C ALA A 364 -15.69 29.49 -16.29
N GLN A 365 -14.75 30.44 -16.12
CA GLN A 365 -14.83 31.76 -16.73
C GLN A 365 -14.82 31.70 -18.26
N LYS A 366 -14.02 30.81 -18.85
CA LYS A 366 -13.94 30.61 -20.31
C LYS A 366 -15.22 29.96 -20.86
N VAL A 367 -15.79 28.98 -20.16
CA VAL A 367 -17.02 28.26 -20.56
C VAL A 367 -18.26 29.14 -20.40
N ASN A 368 -18.33 29.97 -19.37
CA ASN A 368 -19.45 30.91 -19.12
C ASN A 368 -19.42 32.17 -20.02
N ASN A 369 -18.61 32.18 -21.08
CA ASN A 369 -18.61 33.25 -22.07
C ASN A 369 -20.02 33.40 -22.70
N PRO A 370 -20.56 34.63 -22.86
CA PRO A 370 -21.89 34.87 -23.40
C PRO A 370 -22.20 34.20 -24.74
N SER A 371 -21.18 33.99 -25.58
CA SER A 371 -21.32 33.33 -26.88
C SER A 371 -21.50 31.81 -26.75
N LEU A 372 -20.84 31.19 -25.76
CA LEU A 372 -20.95 29.75 -25.47
C LEU A 372 -22.18 29.44 -24.62
N ALA A 373 -22.57 30.33 -23.70
CA ALA A 373 -23.79 30.21 -22.89
C ALA A 373 -25.07 30.13 -23.75
N LYS A 374 -25.11 30.84 -24.90
CA LYS A 374 -26.22 30.76 -25.86
C LYS A 374 -26.33 29.39 -26.55
N LEU A 375 -25.21 28.70 -26.75
CA LEU A 375 -25.17 27.34 -27.30
C LEU A 375 -25.56 26.28 -26.27
N LEU A 376 -25.41 26.57 -24.97
CA LEU A 376 -25.83 25.70 -23.87
C LEU A 376 -27.34 25.82 -23.57
N ALA A 377 -27.93 27.00 -23.77
CA ALA A 377 -29.36 27.24 -23.53
C ALA A 377 -30.31 26.51 -24.50
N SER A 378 -29.79 25.89 -25.57
CA SER A 378 -30.56 25.11 -26.55
C SER A 378 -30.68 23.61 -26.21
N GLU A 379 -30.17 23.16 -25.06
CA GLU A 379 -30.28 21.75 -24.66
C GLU A 379 -31.70 21.37 -24.22
N ASN A 380 -32.16 20.20 -24.66
CA ASN A 380 -33.44 19.62 -24.25
C ASN A 380 -33.46 19.36 -22.73
N PRO A 381 -34.44 19.90 -21.98
CA PRO A 381 -34.50 19.75 -20.52
C PRO A 381 -34.61 18.29 -20.07
N LYS A 382 -35.27 17.41 -20.85
CA LYS A 382 -35.36 15.98 -20.54
C LYS A 382 -34.02 15.26 -20.72
N LEU A 383 -33.21 15.66 -21.70
CA LEU A 383 -31.87 15.12 -21.91
C LEU A 383 -30.96 15.48 -20.74
N ARG A 384 -31.05 16.73 -20.26
CA ARG A 384 -30.31 17.20 -19.09
C ARG A 384 -30.69 16.43 -17.82
N ILE A 385 -31.98 16.24 -17.57
CA ILE A 385 -32.48 15.46 -16.41
C ILE A 385 -32.00 14.02 -16.49
N LEU A 386 -32.15 13.36 -17.65
CA LEU A 386 -31.69 11.98 -17.85
C LEU A 386 -30.19 11.83 -17.59
N ARG A 387 -29.35 12.74 -18.11
CA ARG A 387 -27.90 12.70 -17.89
C ARG A 387 -27.52 12.90 -16.43
N GLN A 388 -28.21 13.80 -15.73
CA GLN A 388 -28.00 14.03 -14.31
C GLN A 388 -28.36 12.77 -13.50
N ALA A 389 -29.52 12.18 -13.75
CA ALA A 389 -29.98 10.96 -13.10
C ALA A 389 -28.99 9.78 -13.33
N LEU A 390 -28.47 9.63 -14.56
CA LEU A 390 -27.48 8.59 -14.87
C LEU A 390 -26.14 8.80 -14.14
N ARG A 391 -25.69 10.04 -13.97
CA ARG A 391 -24.47 10.36 -13.21
C ARG A 391 -24.65 10.10 -11.73
N GLU A 392 -25.74 10.59 -11.15
CA GLU A 392 -26.04 10.39 -9.74
C GLU A 392 -26.11 8.89 -9.41
N LEU A 393 -26.68 8.08 -10.31
CA LEU A 393 -26.68 6.63 -10.18
C LEU A 393 -25.27 6.02 -10.29
N ALA A 394 -24.47 6.43 -11.28
CA ALA A 394 -23.11 5.92 -11.47
C ALA A 394 -22.18 6.27 -10.30
N ASP A 395 -22.24 7.50 -9.82
CA ASP A 395 -21.44 7.97 -8.68
C ASP A 395 -21.86 7.27 -7.39
N SER A 396 -23.17 7.04 -7.20
CA SER A 396 -23.67 6.29 -6.05
C SER A 396 -23.23 4.83 -6.07
N TYR A 397 -23.19 4.18 -7.24
CA TYR A 397 -22.65 2.82 -7.38
C TYR A 397 -21.13 2.74 -7.19
N LYS A 398 -20.37 3.75 -7.62
CA LYS A 398 -18.94 3.84 -7.31
C LYS A 398 -18.69 4.00 -5.80
N ALA A 399 -19.42 4.91 -5.17
CA ALA A 399 -19.32 5.12 -3.72
C ALA A 399 -19.69 3.85 -2.95
N LEU A 400 -20.76 3.15 -3.36
CA LEU A 400 -21.14 1.86 -2.80
C LEU A 400 -20.02 0.83 -2.98
N LYS A 401 -19.43 0.71 -4.17
CA LYS A 401 -18.31 -0.22 -4.42
C LYS A 401 -17.14 0.06 -3.47
N THR A 402 -16.70 1.31 -3.38
CA THR A 402 -15.60 1.70 -2.47
C THR A 402 -15.96 1.47 -1.00
N HIS A 403 -17.23 1.64 -0.62
CA HIS A 403 -17.68 1.31 0.73
C HIS A 403 -17.60 -0.19 1.01
N LEU A 404 -18.03 -1.03 0.07
CA LEU A 404 -17.98 -2.50 0.17
C LEU A 404 -16.55 -3.05 0.18
N GLU A 405 -15.61 -2.39 -0.50
CA GLU A 405 -14.18 -2.73 -0.45
C GLU A 405 -13.58 -2.46 0.94
N LYS A 406 -14.05 -1.43 1.64
CA LYS A 406 -13.59 -1.06 3.00
C LYS A 406 -14.33 -1.81 4.11
N ASN A 407 -15.62 -2.00 3.92
CA ASN A 407 -16.53 -2.65 4.87
C ASN A 407 -17.33 -3.70 4.11
N PRO A 408 -16.83 -4.94 4.00
CA PRO A 408 -17.57 -6.03 3.38
C PRO A 408 -18.91 -6.20 4.08
N LEU A 409 -19.94 -6.54 3.31
CA LEU A 409 -21.25 -6.85 3.89
C LEU A 409 -21.11 -8.04 4.80
N GLU A 410 -21.70 -7.95 5.98
CA GLU A 410 -22.00 -9.11 6.79
C GLU A 410 -23.47 -9.46 6.56
N LEU A 411 -23.73 -10.70 6.13
CA LEU A 411 -25.09 -11.22 6.04
C LEU A 411 -25.69 -11.25 7.44
N GLY A 412 -26.88 -10.68 7.58
CA GLY A 412 -27.60 -10.60 8.84
C GLY A 412 -29.09 -10.37 8.60
N VAL A 413 -29.90 -10.66 9.61
CA VAL A 413 -31.36 -10.54 9.54
C VAL A 413 -31.79 -9.37 10.42
N GLY A 414 -32.65 -8.50 9.87
CA GLY A 414 -33.28 -7.43 10.64
C GLY A 414 -34.40 -7.99 11.52
N ILE A 415 -34.32 -7.77 12.83
CA ILE A 415 -35.28 -8.39 13.78
C ILE A 415 -36.49 -7.50 14.07
N ASP A 416 -36.41 -6.18 13.89
CA ASP A 416 -37.51 -5.25 14.18
C ASP A 416 -37.39 -3.90 13.47
N GLU A 417 -38.46 -3.09 13.52
CA GLU A 417 -38.56 -1.70 12.99
C GLU A 417 -37.43 -0.76 13.46
N THR A 418 -36.67 -1.15 14.49
CA THR A 418 -35.52 -0.43 15.06
C THR A 418 -34.16 -0.76 14.43
N ARG A 419 -34.08 -1.59 13.37
CA ARG A 419 -32.87 -1.82 12.54
C ARG A 419 -31.59 -2.26 13.30
N SER A 420 -31.72 -3.06 14.36
CA SER A 420 -30.58 -3.82 14.87
C SER A 420 -30.41 -5.10 14.06
N THR A 421 -29.43 -5.12 13.15
CA THR A 421 -29.03 -6.32 12.39
C THR A 421 -28.25 -7.25 13.31
N ILE A 422 -28.71 -8.49 13.48
CA ILE A 422 -27.91 -9.54 14.11
C ILE A 422 -27.11 -10.24 13.01
N SER A 423 -25.82 -10.44 13.24
CA SER A 423 -24.95 -11.17 12.32
C SER A 423 -25.42 -12.61 12.21
N LEU A 424 -25.55 -13.12 10.98
CA LEU A 424 -25.96 -14.51 10.72
C LEU A 424 -25.02 -15.51 11.42
N ARG A 425 -23.77 -15.12 11.66
CA ARG A 425 -22.81 -15.88 12.46
C ARG A 425 -23.30 -16.14 13.89
N GLN A 426 -23.77 -15.09 14.58
CA GLN A 426 -24.25 -15.20 15.96
C GLN A 426 -25.52 -16.05 16.03
N GLU A 427 -26.43 -15.86 15.07
CA GLU A 427 -27.66 -16.64 14.99
C GLU A 427 -27.37 -18.14 14.78
N VAL A 428 -26.33 -18.47 14.00
CA VAL A 428 -25.91 -19.85 13.77
C VAL A 428 -25.23 -20.45 15.00
N GLU A 429 -24.34 -19.72 15.67
CA GLU A 429 -23.71 -20.17 16.93
C GLU A 429 -24.77 -20.46 18.02
N GLU A 430 -25.77 -19.58 18.16
CA GLU A 430 -26.89 -19.78 19.09
C GLU A 430 -27.76 -20.98 18.70
N LYS A 431 -28.06 -21.13 17.41
CA LYS A 431 -28.86 -22.24 16.89
C LYS A 431 -28.16 -23.58 17.08
N VAL A 432 -26.87 -23.67 16.75
CA VAL A 432 -26.04 -24.89 16.94
C VAL A 432 -26.01 -25.28 18.42
N ASN A 433 -25.72 -24.31 19.31
CA ASN A 433 -25.71 -24.55 20.75
C ASN A 433 -27.08 -25.04 21.27
N SER A 434 -28.16 -24.40 20.83
CA SER A 434 -29.52 -24.77 21.23
C SER A 434 -29.92 -26.17 20.76
N GLU A 435 -29.67 -26.53 19.49
CA GLU A 435 -30.06 -27.84 18.96
C GLU A 435 -29.25 -28.98 19.58
N ILE A 436 -27.92 -28.84 19.67
CA ILE A 436 -27.05 -29.87 20.25
C ILE A 436 -27.31 -30.04 21.76
N SER A 437 -27.54 -28.95 22.49
CA SER A 437 -27.86 -29.02 23.92
C SER A 437 -29.19 -29.72 24.22
N ARG A 438 -30.08 -29.82 23.24
CA ARG A 438 -31.42 -30.43 23.38
C ARG A 438 -31.46 -31.92 23.04
N TRP A 439 -30.37 -32.53 22.60
CA TRP A 439 -30.37 -33.96 22.29
C TRP A 439 -30.83 -34.79 23.51
N SER A 440 -31.74 -35.72 23.25
CA SER A 440 -32.37 -36.57 24.25
C SER A 440 -31.36 -37.46 25.00
N GLU A 441 -30.26 -37.76 24.33
CA GLU A 441 -29.12 -38.56 24.72
C GLU A 441 -28.38 -37.90 25.89
N TRP A 442 -28.17 -36.58 25.83
CA TRP A 442 -27.59 -35.81 26.92
C TRP A 442 -28.49 -35.84 28.15
N ARG A 443 -29.79 -35.57 27.97
CA ARG A 443 -30.76 -35.56 29.07
C ARG A 443 -30.82 -36.91 29.78
N THR A 444 -30.84 -38.00 29.03
CA THR A 444 -30.87 -39.37 29.56
C THR A 444 -29.59 -39.72 30.32
N LEU A 445 -28.43 -39.23 29.88
CA LEU A 445 -27.16 -39.44 30.56
C LEU A 445 -27.03 -38.58 31.82
N PHE A 446 -27.37 -37.29 31.77
CA PHE A 446 -27.28 -36.38 32.92
C PHE A 446 -28.15 -36.83 34.10
N LEU A 447 -29.31 -37.44 33.84
CA LEU A 447 -30.17 -38.02 34.89
C LEU A 447 -29.53 -39.19 35.65
N LYS A 448 -28.53 -39.86 35.07
CA LYS A 448 -27.86 -41.04 35.66
C LYS A 448 -26.50 -40.72 36.31
N ILE A 449 -26.13 -39.44 36.36
CA ILE A 449 -24.89 -39.00 37.00
C ILE A 449 -25.13 -38.79 38.49
N LYS A 450 -24.29 -39.42 39.33
CA LYS A 450 -24.22 -39.16 40.78
C LYS A 450 -22.77 -38.88 41.17
N ASN A 451 -22.52 -37.80 41.89
CA ASN A 451 -21.17 -37.36 42.30
C ASN A 451 -20.16 -37.29 41.13
N GLY A 452 -20.62 -36.86 39.94
CA GLY A 452 -19.79 -36.76 38.74
C GLY A 452 -19.56 -38.08 37.99
N ILE A 453 -20.11 -39.22 38.45
CA ILE A 453 -19.93 -40.53 37.83
C ILE A 453 -21.27 -41.03 37.26
N VAL A 454 -21.26 -41.52 36.02
CA VAL A 454 -22.41 -42.17 35.38
C VAL A 454 -22.60 -43.57 35.97
N ASN A 455 -23.76 -43.82 36.58
CA ASN A 455 -24.13 -45.15 37.07
C ASN A 455 -25.11 -45.80 36.10
N LEU A 456 -24.61 -46.69 35.24
CA LEU A 456 -25.48 -47.58 34.48
C LEU A 456 -25.83 -48.79 35.36
N PRO A 457 -27.12 -49.13 35.52
CA PRO A 457 -27.49 -50.38 36.16
C PRO A 457 -26.84 -51.51 35.36
N GLN A 458 -26.00 -52.32 36.02
CA GLN A 458 -25.58 -53.58 35.44
C GLN A 458 -26.84 -54.42 35.28
N VAL A 459 -27.14 -54.81 34.05
CA VAL A 459 -28.11 -55.87 33.80
C VAL A 459 -27.40 -57.16 34.19
N ASP A 460 -27.31 -57.40 35.49
CA ASP A 460 -27.12 -58.75 35.98
C ASP A 460 -28.39 -59.52 35.58
N SER A 461 -28.16 -60.57 34.81
CA SER A 461 -29.14 -61.57 34.44
C SER A 461 -30.02 -61.96 35.61
N GLU A 462 -31.34 -61.99 35.37
CA GLU A 462 -32.31 -62.86 36.04
C GLU A 462 -32.19 -62.95 37.58
N ASP A 463 -32.66 -61.93 38.29
CA ASP A 463 -33.25 -62.15 39.62
C ASP A 463 -34.71 -61.67 39.59
N GLU A 464 -35.59 -62.59 39.17
CA GLU A 464 -37.02 -62.50 39.43
C GLU A 464 -37.23 -62.56 40.96
N ASN A 465 -37.29 -61.41 41.62
CA ASN A 465 -37.96 -61.31 42.91
C ASN A 465 -39.35 -60.67 42.70
N PRO A 466 -40.45 -61.45 42.66
CA PRO A 466 -41.79 -60.95 42.38
C PRO A 466 -42.41 -60.09 43.50
N PHE A 467 -41.67 -59.81 44.59
CA PHE A 467 -42.22 -59.20 45.81
C PHE A 467 -41.53 -57.91 46.28
N SER A 468 -40.66 -57.28 45.49
CA SER A 468 -40.17 -55.93 45.79
C SER A 468 -41.23 -54.87 45.46
N LEU A 469 -42.15 -54.65 46.40
CA LEU A 469 -43.03 -53.49 46.42
C LEU A 469 -42.25 -52.21 46.79
N GLU A 470 -41.39 -51.76 45.90
CA GLU A 470 -40.95 -50.37 45.82
C GLU A 470 -41.07 -49.91 44.37
N ILE A 471 -42.29 -49.52 43.99
CA ILE A 471 -42.51 -48.69 42.80
C ILE A 471 -41.99 -47.29 43.15
N ILE A 472 -40.68 -47.12 43.10
CA ILE A 472 -40.09 -45.81 42.85
C ILE A 472 -40.23 -45.61 41.34
N PRO A 473 -40.95 -44.59 40.85
CA PRO A 473 -40.94 -44.27 39.44
C PRO A 473 -39.49 -43.93 39.07
N GLN A 474 -38.81 -44.84 38.37
CA GLN A 474 -37.48 -44.57 37.83
C GLN A 474 -37.63 -43.56 36.70
N GLU A 475 -37.55 -42.27 37.02
CA GLU A 475 -37.26 -41.23 36.05
C GLU A 475 -35.89 -41.55 35.42
N GLY A 476 -35.88 -42.04 34.17
CA GLY A 476 -34.64 -42.32 33.44
C GLY A 476 -34.54 -43.65 32.67
N THR A 477 -35.67 -44.27 32.28
CA THR A 477 -35.71 -45.56 31.55
C THR A 477 -35.12 -45.55 30.13
N GLY A 478 -34.66 -44.40 29.63
CA GLY A 478 -33.97 -44.32 28.33
C GLY A 478 -32.61 -45.03 28.36
N LYS A 479 -32.26 -45.75 27.29
CA LYS A 479 -30.91 -46.30 27.10
C LYS A 479 -29.93 -45.13 27.00
N SER A 480 -28.90 -45.11 27.84
CA SER A 480 -27.82 -44.10 27.76
C SER A 480 -26.82 -44.53 26.71
N PHE A 481 -26.25 -43.56 25.98
CA PHE A 481 -25.25 -43.89 24.99
C PHE A 481 -23.96 -44.41 25.65
N THR A 482 -23.37 -45.43 25.04
CA THR A 482 -22.17 -46.15 25.52
C THR A 482 -21.07 -46.19 24.46
N LYS A 483 -21.41 -45.86 23.21
CA LYS A 483 -20.51 -45.76 22.06
C LYS A 483 -20.73 -44.43 21.34
N SER A 484 -19.70 -43.92 20.67
CA SER A 484 -19.77 -42.71 19.85
C SER A 484 -20.83 -42.79 18.74
N ASP A 485 -20.99 -43.96 18.11
CA ASP A 485 -21.92 -44.18 16.99
C ASP A 485 -23.39 -43.89 17.35
N GLU A 486 -23.75 -44.04 18.62
CA GLU A 486 -25.10 -43.79 19.12
C GLU A 486 -25.45 -42.29 19.13
N LEU A 487 -24.46 -41.38 19.00
CA LEU A 487 -24.67 -39.93 18.86
C LEU A 487 -24.75 -39.47 17.39
N TYR A 488 -24.32 -40.31 16.44
CA TYR A 488 -24.22 -39.92 15.03
C TYR A 488 -25.57 -39.61 14.35
N PRO A 489 -26.67 -40.37 14.57
CA PRO A 489 -27.97 -40.06 13.96
C PRO A 489 -28.50 -38.66 14.31
N SER A 490 -28.39 -38.28 15.59
CA SER A 490 -28.79 -36.96 16.08
C SER A 490 -27.87 -35.85 15.58
N PHE A 491 -26.58 -36.15 15.37
CA PHE A 491 -25.63 -35.27 14.72
C PHE A 491 -26.01 -35.00 13.25
N GLN A 492 -26.27 -36.07 12.48
CA GLN A 492 -26.67 -35.97 11.08
C GLN A 492 -27.96 -35.16 10.90
N GLU A 493 -29.00 -35.46 11.71
CA GLU A 493 -30.26 -34.69 11.69
C GLU A 493 -30.04 -33.21 12.02
N THR A 494 -29.15 -32.92 12.98
CA THR A 494 -28.81 -31.53 13.33
C THR A 494 -28.11 -30.82 12.17
N CYS A 495 -27.19 -31.48 11.47
CA CYS A 495 -26.53 -30.93 10.28
C CYS A 495 -27.55 -30.60 9.17
N ASP A 496 -28.45 -31.54 8.83
CA ASP A 496 -29.46 -31.35 7.78
C ASP A 496 -30.41 -30.17 8.10
N GLN A 497 -30.82 -30.04 9.36
CA GLN A 497 -31.67 -28.93 9.81
C GLN A 497 -30.92 -27.58 9.75
N LEU A 498 -29.65 -27.56 10.14
CA LEU A 498 -28.81 -26.36 10.10
C LEU A 498 -28.52 -25.90 8.67
N GLU A 499 -28.26 -26.82 7.75
CA GLU A 499 -28.09 -26.50 6.32
C GLU A 499 -29.31 -25.78 5.75
N LYS A 500 -30.50 -26.37 5.96
CA LYS A 500 -31.75 -25.78 5.50
C LYS A 500 -31.99 -24.40 6.12
N PHE A 501 -31.77 -24.27 7.42
CA PHE A 501 -31.90 -23.02 8.15
C PHE A 501 -30.96 -21.94 7.59
N ILE A 502 -29.68 -22.26 7.38
CA ILE A 502 -28.70 -21.31 6.84
C ILE A 502 -29.08 -20.90 5.42
N GLN A 503 -29.53 -21.83 4.59
CA GLN A 503 -29.93 -21.51 3.22
C GLN A 503 -31.12 -20.54 3.18
N GLU A 504 -32.14 -20.76 4.01
CA GLU A 504 -33.29 -19.85 4.15
C GLU A 504 -32.85 -18.46 4.64
N ARG A 505 -31.93 -18.41 5.61
CA ARG A 505 -31.42 -17.14 6.15
C ARG A 505 -30.53 -16.37 5.18
N VAL A 506 -29.68 -17.06 4.40
CA VAL A 506 -28.87 -16.44 3.35
C VAL A 506 -29.78 -15.85 2.27
N ASP A 507 -30.77 -16.61 1.80
CA ASP A 507 -31.72 -16.14 0.77
C ASP A 507 -32.48 -14.89 1.28
N GLN A 508 -32.93 -14.89 2.54
CA GLN A 508 -33.60 -13.72 3.15
C GLN A 508 -32.66 -12.52 3.34
N SER A 509 -31.42 -12.74 3.81
CA SER A 509 -30.45 -11.65 4.05
C SER A 509 -30.09 -10.92 2.75
N ILE A 510 -29.93 -11.67 1.64
CA ILE A 510 -29.67 -11.09 0.32
C ILE A 510 -30.85 -10.21 -0.12
N LYS A 511 -32.08 -10.67 0.09
CA LYS A 511 -33.28 -9.93 -0.27
C LYS A 511 -33.42 -8.64 0.54
N ASP A 512 -33.30 -8.72 1.86
CA ASP A 512 -33.39 -7.58 2.76
C ASP A 512 -32.35 -6.50 2.40
N TRP A 513 -31.15 -6.93 2.03
CA TRP A 513 -30.08 -6.03 1.60
C TRP A 513 -30.38 -5.34 0.26
N LEU A 514 -30.87 -6.07 -0.75
CA LEU A 514 -31.24 -5.49 -2.06
C LEU A 514 -32.42 -4.52 -1.93
N ASP A 515 -33.37 -4.84 -1.06
CA ASP A 515 -34.48 -3.94 -0.73
C ASP A 515 -33.98 -2.69 0.01
N GLU A 516 -33.03 -2.83 0.93
CA GLU A 516 -32.40 -1.67 1.57
C GLU A 516 -31.67 -0.79 0.55
N LEU A 517 -30.85 -1.37 -0.33
CA LEU A 517 -30.18 -0.62 -1.40
C LEU A 517 -31.16 0.13 -2.31
N SER A 518 -32.28 -0.52 -2.64
CA SER A 518 -33.31 0.09 -3.48
C SER A 518 -34.01 1.26 -2.79
N ASN A 519 -34.07 1.27 -1.46
CA ASN A 519 -34.72 2.30 -0.66
C ASN A 519 -33.75 3.38 -0.16
N LYS A 520 -32.46 3.06 0.00
CA LYS A 520 -31.39 3.94 0.46
C LYS A 520 -30.06 3.48 -0.13
N LEU A 521 -29.56 4.18 -1.16
CA LEU A 521 -28.11 4.20 -1.37
C LEU A 521 -27.56 5.07 -0.25
N ILE A 522 -26.98 4.39 0.73
CA ILE A 522 -26.35 4.87 1.98
C ILE A 522 -25.92 6.34 1.90
N SER A 523 -26.23 7.13 2.93
CA SER A 523 -25.79 8.51 3.12
C SER A 523 -24.25 8.59 3.20
N LEU A 524 -23.57 8.50 2.07
CA LEU A 524 -22.10 8.44 1.98
C LEU A 524 -21.50 9.71 1.38
N LYS A 525 -22.11 10.85 1.69
CA LYS A 525 -21.42 12.13 1.77
C LYS A 525 -21.93 12.85 3.01
N ASP A 526 -21.01 13.31 3.84
CA ASP A 526 -21.25 14.27 4.90
C ASP A 526 -22.26 15.31 4.42
N ASN A 527 -23.47 15.27 4.98
CA ASN A 527 -24.53 16.25 4.82
C ASN A 527 -24.77 16.75 3.38
N GLN A 528 -25.62 16.05 2.62
CA GLN A 528 -26.85 16.61 1.99
C GLN A 528 -27.36 15.68 0.87
N ARG A 529 -28.59 15.20 1.05
CA ARG A 529 -29.43 14.32 0.19
C ARG A 529 -29.17 12.81 0.30
N THR A 530 -30.12 12.14 0.93
CA THR A 530 -30.36 10.70 0.74
C THR A 530 -30.81 10.49 -0.69
N ILE A 531 -30.01 9.78 -1.50
CA ILE A 531 -30.37 9.48 -2.87
C ILE A 531 -31.26 8.24 -2.87
N ASN A 532 -32.48 8.39 -3.39
CA ASN A 532 -33.45 7.32 -3.50
C ASN A 532 -33.42 6.77 -4.94
N VAL A 533 -32.98 5.52 -5.10
CA VAL A 533 -32.88 4.86 -6.41
C VAL A 533 -34.23 4.79 -7.12
N LYS A 534 -35.34 4.67 -6.37
CA LYS A 534 -36.69 4.70 -6.93
C LYS A 534 -37.07 6.06 -7.52
N GLU A 535 -36.57 7.16 -6.94
CA GLU A 535 -36.78 8.51 -7.47
C GLU A 535 -36.01 8.67 -8.78
N ILE A 536 -34.72 8.29 -8.81
CA ILE A 536 -33.89 8.29 -10.03
C ILE A 536 -34.53 7.43 -11.13
N ARG A 537 -35.02 6.24 -10.79
CA ARG A 537 -35.74 5.37 -11.73
C ARG A 537 -36.98 6.07 -12.30
N SER A 538 -37.79 6.73 -11.47
CA SER A 538 -38.96 7.47 -11.93
C SER A 538 -38.58 8.62 -12.85
N GLU A 539 -37.49 9.35 -12.56
CA GLU A 539 -36.96 10.39 -13.45
C GLU A 539 -36.51 9.83 -14.80
N ILE A 540 -35.83 8.68 -14.81
CA ILE A 540 -35.44 7.97 -16.04
C ILE A 540 -36.68 7.56 -16.84
N GLU A 541 -37.66 6.91 -16.19
CA GLU A 541 -38.91 6.47 -16.85
C GLU A 541 -39.69 7.64 -17.46
N ASN A 542 -39.69 8.82 -16.82
CA ASN A 542 -40.36 10.03 -17.31
C ASN A 542 -39.63 10.71 -18.49
N CYS A 543 -38.32 10.49 -18.62
CA CYS A 543 -37.51 11.08 -19.69
C CYS A 543 -37.51 10.23 -20.97
N VAL A 544 -37.71 8.92 -20.86
CA VAL A 544 -37.47 7.96 -21.94
C VAL A 544 -38.73 7.70 -22.79
N VAL A 545 -38.57 7.59 -24.11
CA VAL A 545 -39.62 7.30 -25.09
C VAL A 545 -39.61 5.81 -25.45
N LYS A 546 -40.79 5.18 -25.48
CA LYS A 546 -40.95 3.78 -25.88
C LYS A 546 -40.92 3.66 -27.42
N LYS A 547 -39.75 3.30 -27.96
CA LYS A 547 -39.56 2.89 -29.37
C LYS A 547 -38.94 1.49 -29.41
N GLU A 548 -39.40 0.61 -30.30
CA GLU A 548 -38.96 -0.79 -30.41
C GLU A 548 -37.43 -0.93 -30.56
N GLU A 549 -36.78 -0.07 -31.34
CA GLU A 549 -35.34 -0.13 -31.62
C GLU A 549 -34.43 0.10 -30.39
N ILE A 550 -34.93 0.82 -29.39
CA ILE A 550 -34.18 1.17 -28.16
C ILE A 550 -34.74 0.50 -26.90
N GLU A 551 -35.83 -0.26 -27.01
CA GLU A 551 -36.53 -0.89 -25.89
C GLU A 551 -35.61 -1.80 -25.06
N LYS A 552 -34.70 -2.53 -25.72
CA LYS A 552 -33.71 -3.38 -25.04
C LYS A 552 -32.75 -2.58 -24.16
N ASN A 553 -32.28 -1.42 -24.63
CA ASN A 553 -31.37 -0.56 -23.87
C ASN A 553 -32.10 0.11 -22.70
N ILE A 554 -33.37 0.45 -22.88
CA ILE A 554 -34.23 1.00 -21.84
C ILE A 554 -34.49 -0.06 -20.77
N LYS A 555 -34.83 -1.31 -21.15
CA LYS A 555 -35.00 -2.43 -20.21
C LYS A 555 -33.73 -2.69 -19.39
N ASN A 556 -32.57 -2.70 -20.05
CA ASN A 556 -31.29 -2.87 -19.36
C ASN A 556 -31.00 -1.72 -18.38
N LEU A 557 -31.29 -0.47 -18.77
CA LEU A 557 -31.12 0.69 -17.90
C LEU A 557 -32.05 0.61 -16.67
N LEU A 558 -33.33 0.24 -16.87
CA LEU A 558 -34.29 0.10 -15.77
C LEU A 558 -33.93 -1.06 -14.83
N PHE A 559 -33.38 -2.16 -15.36
CA PHE A 559 -32.83 -3.25 -14.57
C PHE A 559 -31.61 -2.80 -13.74
N ILE A 560 -30.70 -2.01 -14.32
CA ILE A 560 -29.57 -1.41 -13.60
C ILE A 560 -30.05 -0.43 -12.52
N ALA A 561 -31.13 0.31 -12.79
CA ALA A 561 -31.74 1.24 -11.83
C ALA A 561 -32.66 0.53 -10.80
N SER A 562 -32.66 -0.81 -10.74
CA SER A 562 -33.53 -1.57 -9.82
C SER A 562 -32.77 -2.71 -9.14
N PRO A 563 -32.02 -2.43 -8.06
CA PRO A 563 -31.27 -3.47 -7.33
C PRO A 563 -32.13 -4.64 -6.85
N SER A 564 -33.39 -4.41 -6.48
CA SER A 564 -34.34 -5.48 -6.11
C SER A 564 -34.56 -6.51 -7.23
N GLU A 565 -34.41 -6.12 -8.51
CA GLU A 565 -34.54 -7.06 -9.63
C GLU A 565 -33.31 -7.99 -9.78
N TRP A 566 -32.21 -7.71 -9.07
CA TRP A 566 -30.99 -8.51 -9.10
C TRP A 566 -31.10 -9.81 -8.29
N GLU A 567 -32.07 -9.92 -7.37
CA GLU A 567 -32.25 -11.02 -6.41
C GLU A 567 -32.16 -12.39 -7.08
N SER A 568 -33.00 -12.64 -8.09
CA SER A 568 -33.07 -13.93 -8.77
C SER A 568 -31.75 -14.35 -9.42
N MET A 569 -31.00 -13.38 -9.96
CA MET A 569 -29.72 -13.63 -10.61
C MET A 569 -28.62 -13.85 -9.59
N LEU A 570 -28.59 -13.06 -8.51
CA LEU A 570 -27.61 -13.20 -7.43
C LEU A 570 -27.78 -14.54 -6.71
N LEU A 571 -29.00 -14.94 -6.37
CA LEU A 571 -29.29 -16.24 -5.74
C LEU A 571 -28.86 -17.42 -6.61
N GLN A 572 -29.07 -17.36 -7.93
CA GLN A 572 -28.58 -18.40 -8.85
C GLN A 572 -27.05 -18.47 -8.90
N ILE A 573 -26.38 -17.31 -8.87
CA ILE A 573 -24.91 -17.25 -8.88
C ILE A 573 -24.35 -17.81 -7.57
N VAL A 574 -24.92 -17.45 -6.42
CA VAL A 574 -24.49 -17.97 -5.11
C VAL A 574 -24.68 -19.48 -5.05
N LYS A 575 -25.85 -20.00 -5.46
CA LYS A 575 -26.12 -21.45 -5.50
C LYS A 575 -25.15 -22.24 -6.39
N ARG A 576 -24.59 -21.62 -7.43
CA ARG A 576 -23.59 -22.25 -8.32
C ARG A 576 -22.16 -22.21 -7.78
N ASN A 577 -21.82 -21.21 -6.97
CA ASN A 577 -20.43 -20.95 -6.54
C ASN A 577 -20.17 -21.30 -5.07
N SER A 578 -21.22 -21.44 -4.26
CA SER A 578 -21.14 -21.70 -2.84
C SER A 578 -22.14 -22.81 -2.48
N SER A 579 -21.65 -24.04 -2.30
CA SER A 579 -22.47 -25.14 -1.79
C SER A 579 -22.57 -25.04 -0.27
N ILE A 580 -23.77 -24.84 0.26
CA ILE A 580 -24.09 -24.92 1.70
C ILE A 580 -24.42 -26.37 2.06
N THR A 581 -23.61 -27.31 1.56
CA THR A 581 -23.76 -28.74 1.84
C THR A 581 -22.52 -29.19 2.58
N ILE A 582 -22.74 -29.80 3.72
CA ILE A 582 -21.77 -30.44 4.56
C ILE A 582 -21.92 -31.95 4.37
N ASP A 583 -20.81 -32.65 4.49
CA ASP A 583 -20.84 -34.10 4.65
C ASP A 583 -20.73 -34.40 6.16
N PRO A 584 -21.81 -34.83 6.83
CA PRO A 584 -21.79 -35.15 8.26
C PRO A 584 -20.75 -36.22 8.61
N ASP A 585 -20.38 -37.09 7.66
CA ASP A 585 -19.34 -38.10 7.87
C ASP A 585 -17.94 -37.50 8.06
N THR A 586 -17.68 -36.33 7.47
CA THR A 586 -16.38 -35.64 7.56
C THR A 586 -16.24 -34.76 8.79
N LEU A 587 -17.37 -34.33 9.39
CA LEU A 587 -17.38 -33.38 10.50
C LEU A 587 -17.58 -34.00 11.88
N PHE A 588 -18.06 -35.25 11.93
CA PHE A 588 -18.31 -35.90 13.20
C PHE A 588 -16.99 -36.10 13.96
N PRO A 589 -16.80 -35.50 15.15
CA PRO A 589 -15.49 -35.43 15.80
C PRO A 589 -15.08 -36.73 16.52
N LEU A 590 -15.89 -37.79 16.41
CA LEU A 590 -15.66 -39.07 17.10
C LEU A 590 -15.51 -40.24 16.11
N PRO A 591 -14.67 -41.25 16.43
CA PRO A 591 -14.53 -42.46 15.62
C PRO A 591 -15.86 -43.21 15.46
N ARG A 592 -16.09 -43.81 14.28
CA ARG A 592 -17.30 -44.57 13.96
C ARG A 592 -17.02 -45.76 13.06
N GLU A 593 -17.76 -46.85 13.26
CA GLU A 593 -17.81 -47.95 12.28
C GLU A 593 -18.65 -47.53 11.06
N ASP A 594 -17.99 -47.09 9.99
CA ASP A 594 -18.63 -46.68 8.74
C ASP A 594 -18.47 -47.73 7.62
N LYS A 595 -19.20 -47.54 6.51
CA LYS A 595 -19.13 -48.44 5.33
C LYS A 595 -17.78 -48.38 4.60
N ASN A 596 -16.97 -47.34 4.85
CA ASN A 596 -15.73 -47.05 4.11
C ASN A 596 -14.44 -47.35 4.90
N SER A 597 -14.54 -47.95 6.10
CA SER A 597 -13.41 -48.49 6.87
C SER A 597 -12.40 -47.43 7.28
N HIS A 598 -12.63 -46.71 8.40
CA HIS A 598 -11.53 -45.99 9.06
C HIS A 598 -11.22 -46.37 10.51
N GLU A 599 -12.12 -46.47 11.50
CA GLU A 599 -11.75 -46.88 12.87
C GLU A 599 -12.94 -47.48 13.66
N PRO A 600 -12.75 -48.43 14.61
CA PRO A 600 -13.84 -48.93 15.45
C PRO A 600 -14.39 -47.82 16.38
N ALA A 601 -15.69 -47.86 16.65
CA ALA A 601 -16.41 -46.91 17.51
C ALA A 601 -15.73 -46.72 18.88
N LEU A 602 -15.71 -45.48 19.38
CA LEU A 602 -15.14 -45.17 20.68
C LEU A 602 -16.05 -45.67 21.81
N ILE A 603 -15.53 -46.54 22.67
CA ILE A 603 -16.25 -47.06 23.83
C ILE A 603 -15.95 -46.18 25.06
N PHE A 604 -16.98 -45.60 25.66
CA PHE A 604 -16.85 -44.69 26.79
C PHE A 604 -16.55 -45.40 28.12
N GLY A 605 -15.94 -44.68 29.07
CA GLY A 605 -15.53 -45.20 30.38
C GLY A 605 -16.64 -45.80 31.25
N TRP A 606 -17.89 -45.39 31.00
CA TRP A 606 -19.08 -45.92 31.68
C TRP A 606 -19.74 -47.10 30.94
N SER A 607 -19.21 -47.51 29.78
CA SER A 607 -19.73 -48.65 29.05
C SER A 607 -19.44 -49.97 29.79
N PRO A 608 -20.39 -50.90 29.87
CA PRO A 608 -20.14 -52.26 30.38
C PRO A 608 -19.00 -52.98 29.62
N ASP A 609 -18.85 -52.65 28.33
CA ASP A 609 -17.87 -53.28 27.42
C ASP A 609 -16.46 -52.66 27.52
N HIS A 610 -16.25 -51.64 28.37
CA HIS A 610 -14.99 -50.89 28.48
C HIS A 610 -13.76 -51.77 28.75
N LYS A 611 -13.93 -52.81 29.58
CA LYS A 611 -12.86 -53.77 29.94
C LYS A 611 -12.44 -54.70 28.79
N GLN A 612 -13.28 -54.85 27.77
CA GLN A 612 -13.07 -55.77 26.64
C GLN A 612 -12.66 -55.03 25.35
N ALA A 613 -12.67 -53.70 25.37
CA ALA A 613 -12.42 -52.86 24.20
C ALA A 613 -10.92 -52.65 23.92
N THR A 614 -10.50 -52.85 22.67
CA THR A 614 -9.15 -52.56 22.18
C THR A 614 -8.84 -51.06 22.11
N ARG A 615 -9.88 -50.20 22.09
CA ARG A 615 -9.78 -48.74 22.02
C ARG A 615 -10.78 -48.11 22.98
N SER A 616 -10.33 -47.79 24.19
CA SER A 616 -11.16 -47.22 25.25
C SER A 616 -10.51 -45.97 25.84
N ILE A 617 -11.34 -45.03 26.29
CA ILE A 617 -10.87 -43.81 26.93
C ILE A 617 -10.46 -44.13 28.38
N PRO A 618 -9.40 -43.52 28.95
CA PRO A 618 -9.06 -43.71 30.36
C PRO A 618 -10.26 -43.45 31.28
N LEU A 619 -10.36 -44.20 32.37
CA LEU A 619 -11.36 -43.94 33.42
C LEU A 619 -11.09 -42.56 34.01
N TYR A 620 -11.90 -41.57 33.62
CA TYR A 620 -11.87 -40.26 34.26
C TYR A 620 -12.46 -40.36 35.66
N GLU A 621 -11.82 -39.73 36.65
CA GLU A 621 -12.36 -39.63 38.01
C GLU A 621 -13.71 -38.89 38.05
N ASN A 622 -14.03 -38.10 37.01
CA ASN A 622 -15.29 -37.37 36.86
C ASN A 622 -15.81 -37.44 35.41
N HIS A 623 -16.82 -38.28 35.16
CA HIS A 623 -17.49 -38.43 33.86
C HIS A 623 -18.25 -37.16 33.44
N LEU A 624 -18.80 -36.38 34.39
CA LEU A 624 -19.57 -35.16 34.08
C LEU A 624 -18.71 -34.13 33.35
N THR A 625 -17.49 -33.89 33.81
CA THR A 625 -16.56 -32.96 33.15
C THR A 625 -16.24 -33.39 31.72
N PHE A 626 -16.05 -34.70 31.50
CA PHE A 626 -15.80 -35.26 30.18
C PHE A 626 -17.02 -35.12 29.26
N ILE A 627 -18.23 -35.38 29.75
CA ILE A 627 -19.48 -35.26 28.98
C ILE A 627 -19.73 -33.81 28.55
N LEU A 628 -19.51 -32.85 29.46
CA LEU A 628 -19.63 -31.43 29.15
C LEU A 628 -18.58 -31.02 28.10
N GLY A 629 -17.32 -31.42 28.29
CA GLY A 629 -16.26 -31.16 27.30
C GLY A 629 -16.52 -31.80 25.94
N LEU A 630 -17.12 -33.00 25.91
CA LEU A 630 -17.51 -33.67 24.67
C LEU A 630 -18.61 -32.89 23.94
N ARG A 631 -19.67 -32.48 24.65
CA ARG A 631 -20.74 -31.66 24.08
C ARG A 631 -20.20 -30.35 23.52
N ASP A 632 -19.35 -29.68 24.29
CA ASP A 632 -18.75 -28.40 23.88
C ASP A 632 -17.83 -28.59 22.65
N THR A 633 -17.10 -29.72 22.57
CA THR A 633 -16.28 -30.06 21.39
C THR A 633 -17.14 -30.28 20.14
N ILE A 634 -18.27 -30.96 20.26
CA ILE A 634 -19.22 -31.15 19.14
C ILE A 634 -19.81 -29.81 18.72
N ILE A 635 -20.22 -28.96 19.67
CA ILE A 635 -20.73 -27.61 19.40
C ILE A 635 -19.69 -26.77 18.65
N CYS A 636 -18.44 -26.74 19.12
CA CYS A 636 -17.36 -25.99 18.46
C CYS A 636 -17.09 -26.52 17.04
N SER A 637 -16.97 -27.84 16.86
CA SER A 637 -16.69 -28.45 15.56
C SER A 637 -17.75 -28.11 14.50
N VAL A 638 -19.03 -28.21 14.89
CA VAL A 638 -20.16 -27.88 14.01
C VAL A 638 -20.21 -26.38 13.75
N SER A 639 -20.06 -25.55 14.80
CA SER A 639 -20.07 -24.09 14.67
C SER A 639 -18.97 -23.62 13.72
N ASP A 640 -17.73 -24.05 13.93
CA ASP A 640 -16.58 -23.65 13.11
C ASP A 640 -16.79 -24.00 11.64
N SER A 641 -17.33 -25.18 11.35
CA SER A 641 -17.56 -25.66 9.99
C SER A 641 -18.64 -24.84 9.27
N PHE A 642 -19.76 -24.56 9.94
CA PHE A 642 -20.81 -23.71 9.37
C PHE A 642 -20.37 -22.25 9.26
N ILE A 643 -19.59 -21.72 10.21
CA ILE A 643 -19.01 -20.38 10.15
C ILE A 643 -18.06 -20.25 8.95
N GLN A 644 -17.25 -21.27 8.68
CA GLN A 644 -16.37 -21.29 7.50
C GLN A 644 -17.18 -21.24 6.19
N ILE A 645 -18.27 -22.01 6.10
CA ILE A 645 -19.18 -22.00 4.94
C ILE A 645 -19.83 -20.63 4.78
N LEU A 646 -20.34 -20.06 5.88
CA LEU A 646 -20.94 -18.72 5.88
C LEU A 646 -19.93 -17.66 5.45
N SER A 647 -18.69 -17.73 5.92
CA SER A 647 -17.61 -16.83 5.49
C SER A 647 -17.38 -16.95 3.98
N LYS A 648 -17.38 -18.16 3.43
CA LYS A 648 -17.21 -18.40 1.98
C LYS A 648 -18.40 -17.90 1.17
N VAL A 649 -19.62 -18.12 1.64
CA VAL A 649 -20.85 -17.59 1.03
C VAL A 649 -20.81 -16.07 1.06
N ASN A 650 -20.48 -15.46 2.20
CA ASN A 650 -20.40 -14.01 2.36
C ASN A 650 -19.33 -13.38 1.45
N GLN A 651 -18.16 -14.01 1.35
CA GLN A 651 -17.11 -13.60 0.42
C GLN A 651 -17.60 -13.68 -1.04
N THR A 652 -18.27 -14.77 -1.41
CA THR A 652 -18.81 -14.95 -2.77
C THR A 652 -19.87 -13.90 -3.08
N VAL A 653 -20.78 -13.61 -2.15
CA VAL A 653 -21.81 -12.58 -2.30
C VAL A 653 -21.16 -11.21 -2.52
N ASN A 654 -20.23 -10.80 -1.65
CA ASN A 654 -19.53 -9.53 -1.77
C ASN A 654 -18.75 -9.42 -3.10
N GLU A 655 -18.00 -10.45 -3.47
CA GLU A 655 -17.23 -10.49 -4.72
C GLU A 655 -18.15 -10.33 -5.94
N LYS A 656 -19.25 -11.08 -6.00
CA LYS A 656 -20.16 -11.05 -7.17
C LYS A 656 -20.97 -9.78 -7.25
N ILE A 657 -21.38 -9.19 -6.13
CA ILE A 657 -21.99 -7.85 -6.11
C ILE A 657 -21.03 -6.83 -6.72
N GLN A 658 -19.77 -6.81 -6.29
CA GLN A 658 -18.79 -5.85 -6.78
C GLN A 658 -18.45 -6.08 -8.27
N THR A 659 -18.12 -7.31 -8.65
CA THR A 659 -17.56 -7.63 -9.98
C THR A 659 -18.61 -7.86 -11.07
N VAL A 660 -19.77 -8.43 -10.73
CA VAL A 660 -20.80 -8.78 -11.72
C VAL A 660 -21.88 -7.71 -11.82
N PHE A 661 -22.31 -7.14 -10.70
CA PHE A 661 -23.39 -6.16 -10.71
C PHE A 661 -22.87 -4.73 -10.79
N LEU A 662 -22.06 -4.31 -9.82
CA LEU A 662 -21.59 -2.92 -9.74
C LEU A 662 -20.67 -2.55 -10.89
N ASP A 663 -19.68 -3.38 -11.23
CA ASP A 663 -18.79 -3.09 -12.37
C ASP A 663 -19.53 -3.02 -13.70
N ASN A 664 -20.43 -3.97 -13.97
CA ASN A 664 -21.22 -3.93 -15.20
C ASN A 664 -22.20 -2.76 -15.23
N ALA A 665 -22.79 -2.39 -14.09
CA ALA A 665 -23.65 -1.22 -13.95
C ALA A 665 -22.87 0.07 -14.22
N ILE A 666 -21.72 0.25 -13.57
CA ILE A 666 -20.84 1.42 -13.74
C ILE A 666 -20.38 1.52 -15.19
N LEU A 667 -19.85 0.43 -15.77
CA LEU A 667 -19.41 0.41 -17.18
C LEU A 667 -20.56 0.73 -18.14
N THR A 668 -21.76 0.18 -17.90
CA THR A 668 -22.91 0.44 -18.77
C THR A 668 -23.41 1.88 -18.65
N LEU A 669 -23.47 2.44 -17.44
CA LEU A 669 -23.88 3.82 -17.21
C LEU A 669 -22.85 4.81 -17.78
N GLN A 670 -21.55 4.57 -17.58
CA GLN A 670 -20.48 5.49 -18.00
C GLN A 670 -20.12 5.34 -19.48
N ASP A 671 -19.79 4.15 -19.95
CA ASP A 671 -19.23 3.97 -21.29
C ASP A 671 -20.32 3.81 -22.35
N LYS A 672 -21.37 3.03 -22.05
CA LYS A 672 -22.41 2.72 -23.03
C LYS A 672 -23.51 3.77 -23.12
N LEU A 673 -23.86 4.41 -22.01
CA LEU A 673 -24.96 5.39 -21.96
C LEU A 673 -24.43 6.83 -21.94
N LEU A 674 -23.69 7.23 -20.90
CA LEU A 674 -23.13 8.59 -20.82
C LEU A 674 -22.14 8.88 -21.96
N GLY A 675 -21.41 7.87 -22.44
CA GLY A 675 -20.53 7.95 -23.60
C GLY A 675 -21.23 7.93 -24.97
N ASN A 676 -22.50 7.50 -25.07
CA ASN A 676 -23.23 7.36 -26.33
C ASN A 676 -24.38 8.38 -26.45
N ARG A 677 -24.03 9.60 -26.86
CA ARG A 677 -24.97 10.73 -26.96
C ARG A 677 -26.12 10.50 -27.95
N THR A 678 -25.87 9.78 -29.05
CA THR A 678 -26.91 9.46 -30.04
C THR A 678 -27.99 8.59 -29.42
N LEU A 679 -27.59 7.59 -28.62
CA LEU A 679 -28.50 6.73 -27.89
C LEU A 679 -29.30 7.52 -26.83
N LEU A 680 -28.68 8.44 -26.10
CA LEU A 680 -29.39 9.30 -25.13
C LEU A 680 -30.40 10.23 -25.79
N LYS A 681 -30.06 10.85 -26.93
CA LYS A 681 -31.01 11.68 -27.70
C LYS A 681 -32.18 10.86 -28.23
N GLN A 682 -31.92 9.66 -28.75
CA GLN A 682 -32.95 8.72 -29.18
C GLN A 682 -33.84 8.29 -28.02
N MET A 683 -33.26 8.01 -26.84
CA MET A 683 -33.99 7.69 -25.62
C MET A 683 -34.96 8.81 -25.22
N VAL A 684 -34.60 10.08 -25.40
CA VAL A 684 -35.46 11.22 -25.04
C VAL A 684 -36.41 11.63 -26.20
N GLY A 685 -36.32 10.97 -27.36
CA GLY A 685 -37.16 11.23 -28.52
C GLY A 685 -36.77 12.46 -29.34
N GLU A 686 -35.53 12.94 -29.19
CA GLU A 686 -35.01 14.08 -29.94
C GLU A 686 -34.46 13.62 -31.31
N GLU A 687 -34.96 14.21 -32.40
CA GLU A 687 -34.40 13.98 -33.73
C GLU A 687 -33.07 14.73 -33.90
N PRO A 688 -32.07 14.15 -34.59
CA PRO A 688 -30.78 14.80 -34.78
C PRO A 688 -30.93 16.04 -35.66
N THR A 689 -31.03 17.22 -35.05
CA THR A 689 -31.07 18.51 -35.76
C THR A 689 -29.71 19.22 -35.69
N GLU A 690 -29.39 20.02 -36.71
CA GLU A 690 -28.10 20.71 -36.92
C GLU A 690 -27.73 21.76 -35.84
N LYS A 691 -28.66 22.13 -34.94
CA LYS A 691 -28.45 23.15 -33.89
C LYS A 691 -28.18 22.56 -32.51
N THR A 692 -27.41 21.48 -32.43
CA THR A 692 -27.06 20.88 -31.14
C THR A 692 -25.75 21.44 -30.60
N THR A 693 -25.70 21.71 -29.29
CA THR A 693 -24.50 22.09 -28.54
C THR A 693 -23.33 21.14 -28.83
N PRO A 694 -22.13 21.65 -29.20
CA PRO A 694 -20.96 20.80 -29.49
C PRO A 694 -20.53 19.94 -28.30
N ASP A 695 -20.11 18.69 -28.57
CA ASP A 695 -19.72 17.72 -27.53
C ASP A 695 -18.60 18.22 -26.61
N TRP A 696 -17.58 18.88 -27.19
CA TRP A 696 -16.47 19.43 -26.42
C TRP A 696 -16.92 20.49 -25.41
N LEU A 697 -17.96 21.28 -25.71
CA LEU A 697 -18.43 22.33 -24.82
C LEU A 697 -19.16 21.77 -23.59
N LEU A 698 -19.88 20.66 -23.77
CA LEU A 698 -20.52 19.93 -22.68
C LEU A 698 -19.49 19.25 -21.78
N ILE A 699 -18.46 18.61 -22.36
CA ILE A 699 -17.35 18.01 -21.59
C ILE A 699 -16.63 19.08 -20.76
N LEU A 700 -16.38 20.27 -21.32
CA LEU A 700 -15.77 21.36 -20.56
C LEU A 700 -16.68 21.86 -19.43
N GLN A 701 -17.99 21.92 -19.65
CA GLN A 701 -18.95 22.27 -18.60
C GLN A 701 -19.00 21.21 -17.49
N GLU A 702 -18.81 19.94 -17.83
CA GLU A 702 -18.73 18.85 -16.88
C GLU A 702 -17.50 18.98 -15.98
N LEU A 703 -16.33 19.24 -16.57
CA LEU A 703 -15.08 19.44 -15.83
C LEU A 703 -15.16 20.64 -14.87
N VAL A 704 -15.92 21.68 -15.22
CA VAL A 704 -16.18 22.85 -14.36
C VAL A 704 -17.03 22.49 -13.13
N ASN A 705 -17.92 21.50 -13.24
CA ASN A 705 -18.87 21.16 -12.19
C ASN A 705 -18.42 19.99 -11.30
N ILE A 706 -17.24 19.41 -11.54
CA ILE A 706 -16.67 18.39 -10.65
C ILE A 706 -16.30 19.03 -9.31
N PRO A 707 -16.86 18.57 -8.17
CA PRO A 707 -16.44 19.07 -6.86
C PRO A 707 -15.02 18.59 -6.57
N LEU A 708 -14.10 19.55 -6.35
CA LEU A 708 -12.70 19.33 -5.97
C LEU A 708 -12.46 19.61 -4.49
#